data_AF-A0A2N2AQQ0-F1
#
_entry.id   AF-A0A2N2AQQ0-F1
#
_cell.length_a   1.000
_cell.length_b   1.000
_cell.length_c   1.000
_cell.angle_alpha   90.00
_cell.angle_beta   90.00
_cell.angle_gamma   90.00
#
_symmetry.space_group_name_H-M   'P 1'
#
loop_
_entity.id
_entity.type
_entity.pdbx_description
1 polymer ?
#
loop_
_entity_poly.entity_id
_entity_poly.type
_entity_poly.pdbx_seq_one_letter_code
_entity_poly.pdbx_strand_id
1 'polypeptide(L)'
;MQNCKKINKIVSLLLVLFTMGTFFTAVPPVYAAHTMKITAKQFVQNDYSQNGVQNTKYGTKIDSYVLYRLNQAGIDVSNWDKDGIKLEDAVSDLVYSDITNEAALSAKVLAQDLAAATVLNKVDYANTLVQILAARQTTNGSNGIDANVSYDIPAFDLLGATGRINEMNTVNAKVYILGQQQNSTVNGVVYHWWGSPYYGTYYADLVTTAKAIRALHYLDIDNNDSDIQDAINNGLAWMKNQQKPDGSFVVYEGMDDPVKNTAEAIITLNVLGIDPTADAWKSSDGNSAVDYLRNHALNTDGSFAGTNSQAAALFLYAYNLAGLDAGDTALSLDPSSKTLDYGDQQQFTATLENGDVTTDVTADAAWSVYDSGVASMVYGGLVSANKVGTRTVQAVYNGLTGTAALTVNSPLSLDPPSKTMTVGDQQQFAAKWKIGGVTTDVTANATWSVTDSSVASIVNGSVKANVAGQTVVHAVYKGFTAAASLTVNSSSQGSNTPVTHVVKNVSMAVVGPQGNLLFGPSSFQVQDDNKWGLSVLGALDASGVEYKTSYWDPYGYSVNSIAGVAASGSGGWMYALNGKNGTKMAGNCSINNDDQIVFYWASSMTAQPPLWSDLVKLQQSSTVSGNSSGTLIDTKTSGTVGDSELSTAIKNADSTGNITIRAGDTKTSLVLSGDQFSDIVNKAKPLAVTVQGVQAIFDPGKLELADQLKKSDSQLAISIEKLSDWGLQNKVAPFSGGLKLAGEVYEFNLALVNKDGTQQKIEKVPGCKIALQVPEGVRASAQAGTVMAYWYDETGKKWAFMGGTYDQQSNTITFTTSHFSQYALLEATCSFDDIDGHWARKEIAVMAANGYVAGVNSNAFSPDVKISRAEFVTILAKIAGLTSTPDATKHFYDVPDNAWYRSSVDAAVYNGIVSGIDKDRFAPDKSITREEMAAMIERLMTKKGLNTATNAVDANKQLAGFKDIARISSWAQIPVAQAVQKQLMVGRENGQFVPRGNATRAEAAVVLYKVLQKLL
;
A
#
# COMPACT_ATOMS: atom_id res chain seq x y z
N MET A 1 -9.71 -25.04 -58.67
CA MET A 1 -9.15 -23.67 -58.81
C MET A 1 -10.23 -22.68 -58.43
N GLN A 2 -10.11 -21.70 -57.56
CA GLN A 2 -9.13 -21.33 -56.54
C GLN A 2 -9.86 -20.25 -55.71
N ASN A 3 -9.93 -20.48 -54.40
CA ASN A 3 -10.02 -19.55 -53.26
C ASN A 3 -10.48 -18.07 -53.38
N CYS A 4 -11.19 -17.66 -52.31
CA CYS A 4 -11.38 -16.32 -51.69
C CYS A 4 -12.50 -15.42 -52.27
N LYS A 5 -13.39 -14.73 -51.52
CA LYS A 5 -13.56 -14.35 -50.09
C LYS A 5 -15.03 -13.88 -49.91
N LYS A 6 -15.80 -14.33 -48.90
CA LYS A 6 -16.16 -13.61 -47.66
C LYS A 6 -16.41 -12.09 -47.81
N ILE A 7 -17.66 -11.64 -47.66
CA ILE A 7 -18.13 -10.38 -47.02
C ILE A 7 -19.69 -10.38 -46.98
N ASN A 8 -20.27 -9.99 -45.84
CA ASN A 8 -21.68 -9.62 -45.58
C ASN A 8 -22.80 -10.68 -45.43
N LYS A 9 -23.04 -11.12 -44.19
CA LYS A 9 -24.35 -11.56 -43.66
C LYS A 9 -24.44 -11.35 -42.13
N ILE A 10 -24.50 -10.10 -41.65
CA ILE A 10 -25.05 -9.72 -40.32
C ILE A 10 -25.58 -8.26 -40.42
N VAL A 11 -26.79 -8.08 -40.95
CA VAL A 11 -27.62 -6.87 -40.74
C VAL A 11 -29.08 -7.29 -40.93
N SER A 12 -29.75 -7.75 -39.87
CA SER A 12 -31.22 -7.86 -39.73
C SER A 12 -31.55 -8.31 -38.31
N LEU A 13 -31.39 -7.42 -37.32
CA LEU A 13 -32.19 -7.43 -36.08
C LEU A 13 -31.97 -6.08 -35.37
N LEU A 14 -32.60 -5.03 -35.89
CA LEU A 14 -32.63 -3.71 -35.28
C LEU A 14 -34.02 -3.10 -35.53
N LEU A 15 -34.70 -2.75 -34.42
CA LEU A 15 -35.75 -1.73 -34.27
C LEU A 15 -37.24 -2.11 -34.50
N VAL A 16 -37.97 -2.41 -33.41
CA VAL A 16 -39.35 -1.93 -33.05
C VAL A 16 -39.50 -2.13 -31.52
N LEU A 17 -39.32 -1.11 -30.65
CA LEU A 17 -40.26 -0.09 -30.12
C LEU A 17 -41.31 -0.60 -29.08
N PHE A 18 -41.07 -0.18 -27.82
CA PHE A 18 -41.98 0.31 -26.76
C PHE A 18 -43.45 -0.14 -26.69
N THR A 19 -43.84 -0.73 -25.55
CA THR A 19 -45.00 -0.31 -24.73
C THR A 19 -44.83 -0.78 -23.27
N MET A 20 -44.63 0.19 -22.37
CA MET A 20 -44.80 0.02 -20.91
C MET A 20 -46.28 -0.17 -20.58
N GLY A 21 -46.60 -1.24 -19.85
CA GLY A 21 -47.85 -1.41 -19.12
C GLY A 21 -47.53 -1.50 -17.63
N THR A 22 -47.91 -0.47 -16.88
CA THR A 22 -47.80 -0.36 -15.43
C THR A 22 -48.69 -1.38 -14.72
N PHE A 23 -48.09 -2.29 -13.94
CA PHE A 23 -48.73 -2.87 -12.77
C PHE A 23 -47.92 -2.46 -11.54
N PHE A 24 -48.47 -1.52 -10.77
CA PHE A 24 -48.07 -1.30 -9.39
C PHE A 24 -48.49 -2.54 -8.59
N THR A 25 -47.55 -3.39 -8.24
CA THR A 25 -47.65 -4.23 -7.05
C THR A 25 -46.72 -3.62 -6.01
N ALA A 26 -47.28 -3.24 -4.87
CA ALA A 26 -46.55 -2.66 -3.76
C ALA A 26 -45.32 -3.53 -3.45
N VAL A 27 -44.15 -2.89 -3.43
CA VAL A 27 -42.91 -3.48 -2.91
C VAL A 27 -43.15 -3.69 -1.41
N PRO A 28 -43.14 -4.94 -0.88
CA PRO A 28 -43.11 -5.13 0.56
C PRO A 28 -41.76 -4.62 1.10
N PRO A 29 -41.70 -4.05 2.31
CA PRO A 29 -40.50 -3.46 2.84
C PRO A 29 -39.52 -4.58 3.21
N VAL A 30 -38.58 -4.88 2.31
CA VAL A 30 -37.40 -5.70 2.62
C VAL A 30 -36.17 -4.83 2.37
N TYR A 31 -36.02 -3.81 3.21
CA TYR A 31 -34.76 -3.09 3.41
C TYR A 31 -34.56 -2.99 4.91
N ALA A 32 -34.00 -4.02 5.56
CA ALA A 32 -33.41 -3.91 6.90
C ALA A 32 -32.76 -5.23 7.33
N ALA A 33 -31.52 -5.45 6.92
CA ALA A 33 -30.59 -6.29 7.67
C ALA A 33 -29.14 -5.89 7.34
N HIS A 34 -28.81 -4.61 7.56
CA HIS A 34 -27.41 -4.21 7.73
C HIS A 34 -27.07 -4.35 9.22
N THR A 35 -25.92 -4.94 9.58
CA THR A 35 -25.45 -4.82 10.97
C THR A 35 -25.17 -3.35 11.27
N MET A 36 -25.57 -2.87 12.45
CA MET A 36 -25.45 -1.46 12.83
C MET A 36 -23.99 -0.98 12.75
N LYS A 37 -23.02 -1.87 13.03
CA LYS A 37 -21.59 -1.62 12.86
C LYS A 37 -21.21 -1.29 11.40
N ILE A 38 -21.67 -2.07 10.43
CA ILE A 38 -21.39 -1.82 9.00
C ILE A 38 -21.97 -0.47 8.58
N THR A 39 -23.22 -0.20 8.97
CA THR A 39 -23.89 1.05 8.65
C THR A 39 -23.16 2.26 9.26
N ALA A 40 -22.73 2.17 10.52
CA ALA A 40 -21.96 3.23 11.18
C ALA A 40 -20.59 3.44 10.52
N LYS A 41 -19.87 2.36 10.20
CA LYS A 41 -18.57 2.44 9.49
C LYS A 41 -18.73 3.13 8.13
N GLN A 42 -19.70 2.70 7.33
CA GLN A 42 -19.99 3.28 6.01
C GLN A 42 -20.40 4.75 6.11
N PHE A 43 -21.18 5.11 7.12
CA PHE A 43 -21.56 6.50 7.37
C PHE A 43 -20.32 7.40 7.55
N VAL A 44 -19.40 7.01 8.45
CA VAL A 44 -18.17 7.76 8.71
C VAL A 44 -17.24 7.77 7.49
N GLN A 45 -17.10 6.64 6.79
CA GLN A 45 -16.31 6.55 5.57
C GLN A 45 -16.83 7.47 4.46
N ASN A 46 -18.15 7.51 4.27
CA ASN A 46 -18.79 8.35 3.28
C ASN A 46 -18.62 9.83 3.62
N ASP A 47 -18.79 10.22 4.89
CA ASP A 47 -18.55 11.61 5.32
C ASP A 47 -17.10 12.04 5.06
N TYR A 48 -16.12 11.16 5.31
CA TYR A 48 -14.73 11.45 4.96
C TYR A 48 -14.52 11.63 3.45
N SER A 49 -15.01 10.68 2.64
CA SER A 49 -14.85 10.75 1.18
C SER A 49 -15.47 12.01 0.56
N GLN A 50 -16.55 12.52 1.16
CA GLN A 50 -17.26 13.71 0.68
C GLN A 50 -16.64 14.99 1.25
N ASN A 51 -16.42 15.05 2.56
CA ASN A 51 -16.17 16.29 3.29
C ASN A 51 -14.73 16.44 3.78
N GLY A 52 -13.95 15.36 3.86
CA GLY A 52 -12.59 15.36 4.42
C GLY A 52 -12.59 15.59 5.94
N VAL A 53 -11.45 15.99 6.48
CA VAL A 53 -11.27 16.31 7.91
C VAL A 53 -11.56 17.80 8.15
N GLN A 54 -12.32 18.13 9.21
CA GLN A 54 -12.69 19.50 9.58
C GLN A 54 -12.87 19.67 11.10
N ASN A 55 -12.28 20.71 11.68
CA ASN A 55 -12.62 21.15 13.04
C ASN A 55 -13.99 21.83 13.06
N THR A 56 -14.98 21.15 13.66
CA THR A 56 -16.33 21.72 13.81
C THR A 56 -16.68 21.91 15.28
N LYS A 57 -17.28 23.06 15.60
CA LYS A 57 -17.67 23.43 16.97
C LYS A 57 -18.57 22.39 17.67
N TYR A 58 -19.33 21.63 16.88
CA TYR A 58 -20.29 20.62 17.36
C TYR A 58 -19.90 19.18 17.01
N GLY A 59 -18.70 18.96 16.45
CA GLY A 59 -18.21 17.63 16.08
C GLY A 59 -18.97 16.97 14.92
N THR A 60 -19.70 17.72 14.10
CA THR A 60 -20.59 17.19 13.04
C THR A 60 -19.87 16.55 11.85
N LYS A 61 -18.54 16.56 11.85
CA LYS A 61 -17.67 16.10 10.74
C LYS A 61 -16.51 15.28 11.27
N ILE A 62 -15.79 14.63 10.36
CA ILE A 62 -14.56 13.90 10.67
C ILE A 62 -13.52 14.86 11.26
N ASP A 63 -12.99 14.54 12.44
CA ASP A 63 -11.89 15.25 13.10
C ASP A 63 -10.92 14.28 13.80
N SER A 64 -9.96 14.81 14.56
CA SER A 64 -8.98 14.03 15.30
C SER A 64 -9.62 13.04 16.28
N TYR A 65 -10.73 13.41 16.90
CA TYR A 65 -11.47 12.53 17.81
C TYR A 65 -12.10 11.34 17.09
N VAL A 66 -12.63 11.53 15.87
CA VAL A 66 -13.15 10.44 15.04
C VAL A 66 -12.07 9.40 14.77
N LEU A 67 -10.87 9.82 14.33
CA LEU A 67 -9.78 8.87 14.07
C LEU A 67 -9.38 8.10 15.32
N TYR A 68 -9.25 8.79 16.45
CA TYR A 68 -8.95 8.14 17.73
C TYR A 68 -9.99 7.07 18.09
N ARG A 69 -11.29 7.37 17.95
CA ARG A 69 -12.36 6.40 18.24
C ARG A 69 -12.42 5.26 17.23
N LEU A 70 -12.18 5.50 15.94
CA LEU A 70 -12.08 4.44 14.94
C LEU A 70 -10.94 3.47 15.23
N ASN A 71 -9.79 3.98 15.68
CA ASN A 71 -8.66 3.16 16.10
C ASN A 71 -9.02 2.28 17.31
N GLN A 72 -9.64 2.85 18.35
CA GLN A 72 -10.09 2.08 19.52
C GLN A 72 -11.19 1.06 19.20
N ALA A 73 -11.97 1.32 18.15
CA ALA A 73 -12.97 0.39 17.61
C ALA A 73 -12.36 -0.71 16.71
N GLY A 74 -11.03 -0.71 16.48
CA GLY A 74 -10.36 -1.69 15.61
C GLY A 74 -10.71 -1.54 14.12
N ILE A 75 -11.15 -0.35 13.69
CA ILE A 75 -11.52 -0.10 12.30
C ILE A 75 -10.27 0.24 11.48
N ASP A 76 -9.96 -0.59 10.48
CA ASP A 76 -8.94 -0.28 9.48
C ASP A 76 -9.42 0.83 8.52
N VAL A 77 -8.69 1.94 8.55
CA VAL A 77 -8.92 3.15 7.75
C VAL A 77 -7.86 3.38 6.67
N SER A 78 -6.89 2.47 6.49
CA SER A 78 -5.75 2.63 5.56
C SER A 78 -6.16 2.87 4.11
N ASN A 79 -7.32 2.37 3.71
CA ASN A 79 -7.89 2.52 2.38
C ASN A 79 -8.85 3.71 2.24
N TRP A 80 -9.11 4.46 3.30
CA TRP A 80 -10.00 5.62 3.26
C TRP A 80 -9.27 6.80 2.64
N ASP A 81 -9.77 7.25 1.49
CA ASP A 81 -9.12 8.23 0.63
C ASP A 81 -10.12 9.30 0.21
N LYS A 82 -9.66 10.55 0.21
CA LYS A 82 -10.32 11.67 -0.45
C LYS A 82 -9.31 12.40 -1.33
N ASP A 83 -9.54 12.37 -2.65
CA ASP A 83 -8.72 13.07 -3.64
C ASP A 83 -7.21 12.75 -3.53
N GLY A 84 -6.87 11.51 -3.15
CA GLY A 84 -5.50 11.04 -2.95
C GLY A 84 -4.88 11.35 -1.59
N ILE A 85 -5.66 11.88 -0.63
CA ILE A 85 -5.25 12.11 0.75
C ILE A 85 -5.87 11.01 1.63
N LYS A 86 -5.06 10.35 2.47
CA LYS A 86 -5.53 9.35 3.43
C LYS A 86 -6.09 10.00 4.68
N LEU A 87 -7.04 9.34 5.36
CA LEU A 87 -7.64 9.87 6.59
C LEU A 87 -6.56 10.15 7.66
N GLU A 88 -5.61 9.23 7.83
CA GLU A 88 -4.52 9.35 8.80
C GLU A 88 -3.62 10.55 8.50
N ASP A 89 -3.30 10.77 7.23
CA ASP A 89 -2.52 11.95 6.78
C ASP A 89 -3.30 13.25 7.00
N ALA A 90 -4.58 13.27 6.62
CA ALA A 90 -5.45 14.44 6.79
C ALA A 90 -5.62 14.82 8.27
N VAL A 91 -5.73 13.85 9.18
CA VAL A 91 -5.77 14.11 10.62
C VAL A 91 -4.40 14.51 11.16
N SER A 92 -3.31 13.90 10.68
CA SER A 92 -1.96 14.33 11.06
C SER A 92 -1.72 15.81 10.69
N ASP A 93 -2.18 16.24 9.51
CA ASP A 93 -2.09 17.62 9.06
C ASP A 93 -2.99 18.56 9.89
N LEU A 94 -4.20 18.11 10.25
CA LEU A 94 -5.10 18.83 11.17
C LEU A 94 -4.43 19.01 12.54
N VAL A 95 -3.89 17.95 13.14
CA VAL A 95 -3.22 18.03 14.45
C VAL A 95 -2.04 19.01 14.40
N TYR A 96 -1.28 18.98 13.31
CA TYR A 96 -0.19 19.93 13.13
C TYR A 96 -0.69 21.38 13.03
N SER A 97 -1.86 21.61 12.42
CA SER A 97 -2.55 22.91 12.40
C SER A 97 -2.85 23.43 13.76
N ASP A 98 -3.42 22.55 14.56
CA ASP A 98 -3.98 22.91 15.83
C ASP A 98 -2.89 23.15 16.87
N ILE A 99 -1.75 22.47 16.76
CA ILE A 99 -0.53 22.78 17.53
C ILE A 99 -0.04 24.19 17.21
N THR A 100 -0.02 24.59 15.94
CA THR A 100 0.51 25.92 15.59
C THR A 100 -0.46 27.02 16.05
N ASN A 101 -1.77 26.79 15.89
CA ASN A 101 -2.82 27.75 16.26
C ASN A 101 -3.42 27.49 17.65
N GLU A 102 -2.63 26.93 18.57
CA GLU A 102 -3.17 26.36 19.80
C GLU A 102 -4.03 27.35 20.57
N ALA A 103 -3.58 28.61 20.70
CA ALA A 103 -4.25 29.70 21.42
C ALA A 103 -5.70 29.98 20.97
N ALA A 104 -6.08 29.66 19.73
CA ALA A 104 -7.44 29.85 19.21
C ALA A 104 -8.39 28.68 19.53
N LEU A 105 -7.84 27.57 20.05
CA LEU A 105 -8.55 26.32 20.25
C LEU A 105 -8.79 26.05 21.73
N SER A 106 -9.90 25.38 22.01
CA SER A 106 -10.22 24.92 23.36
C SER A 106 -9.34 23.74 23.78
N ALA A 107 -9.11 23.59 25.08
CA ALA A 107 -8.42 22.46 25.69
C ALA A 107 -8.99 21.10 25.25
N LYS A 108 -10.30 21.02 25.01
CA LYS A 108 -10.95 19.83 24.47
C LYS A 108 -10.40 19.43 23.10
N VAL A 109 -10.29 20.36 22.17
CA VAL A 109 -9.80 20.09 20.80
C VAL A 109 -8.35 19.65 20.86
N LEU A 110 -7.51 20.38 21.59
CA LEU A 110 -6.10 20.02 21.76
C LEU A 110 -5.89 18.65 22.42
N ALA A 111 -6.79 18.24 23.33
CA ALA A 111 -6.75 16.90 23.92
C ALA A 111 -7.27 15.81 22.96
N GLN A 112 -8.18 16.13 22.03
CA GLN A 112 -8.59 15.25 20.94
C GLN A 112 -7.42 15.03 19.96
N ASP A 113 -6.69 16.10 19.65
CA ASP A 113 -5.48 16.05 18.83
C ASP A 113 -4.37 15.23 19.49
N LEU A 114 -4.21 15.36 20.81
CA LEU A 114 -3.27 14.56 21.59
C LEU A 114 -3.58 13.06 21.46
N ALA A 115 -4.84 12.69 21.58
CA ALA A 115 -5.30 11.31 21.46
C ALA A 115 -5.09 10.76 20.04
N ALA A 116 -5.38 11.56 19.00
CA ALA A 116 -5.10 11.20 17.61
C ALA A 116 -3.61 11.06 17.32
N ALA A 117 -2.78 12.00 17.79
CA ALA A 117 -1.33 11.96 17.65
C ALA A 117 -0.73 10.70 18.27
N THR A 118 -1.30 10.25 19.40
CA THR A 118 -0.87 9.03 20.10
C THR A 118 -1.09 7.79 19.24
N VAL A 119 -2.28 7.63 18.64
CA VAL A 119 -2.59 6.46 17.79
C VAL A 119 -1.90 6.52 16.41
N LEU A 120 -1.57 7.72 15.92
CA LEU A 120 -0.75 7.93 14.73
C LEU A 120 0.76 7.76 14.97
N ASN A 121 1.17 7.45 16.21
CA ASN A 121 2.58 7.35 16.62
C ASN A 121 3.39 8.64 16.33
N LYS A 122 2.76 9.81 16.45
CA LYS A 122 3.37 11.14 16.32
C LYS A 122 3.82 11.65 17.68
N VAL A 123 4.86 11.01 18.23
CA VAL A 123 5.35 11.26 19.61
C VAL A 123 5.63 12.74 19.88
N ASP A 124 6.24 13.45 18.95
CA ASP A 124 6.57 14.88 19.10
C ASP A 124 5.31 15.75 19.21
N TYR A 125 4.26 15.43 18.47
CA TYR A 125 2.99 16.17 18.49
C TYR A 125 2.27 15.95 19.81
N ALA A 126 2.19 14.69 20.25
CA ALA A 126 1.59 14.34 21.53
C ALA A 126 2.32 15.03 22.71
N ASN A 127 3.65 15.04 22.69
CA ASN A 127 4.45 15.73 23.71
C ASN A 127 4.24 17.24 23.71
N THR A 128 4.12 17.85 22.53
CA THR A 128 3.87 19.30 22.42
C THR A 128 2.49 19.66 22.94
N LEU A 129 1.46 18.89 22.58
CA LEU A 129 0.07 19.14 22.98
C LEU A 129 -0.13 19.03 24.50
N VAL A 130 0.45 18.02 25.15
CA VAL A 130 0.35 17.91 26.62
C VAL A 130 1.09 19.05 27.32
N GLN A 131 2.22 19.52 26.78
CA GLN A 131 2.94 20.67 27.34
C GLN A 131 2.12 21.95 27.22
N ILE A 132 1.43 22.16 26.10
CA ILE A 132 0.50 23.27 25.90
C ILE A 132 -0.63 23.22 26.93
N LEU A 133 -1.28 22.06 27.07
CA LEU A 133 -2.38 21.86 28.02
C LEU A 133 -1.92 22.10 29.47
N ALA A 134 -0.75 21.57 29.86
CA ALA A 134 -0.18 21.76 31.18
C ALA A 134 0.16 23.24 31.45
N ALA A 135 0.74 23.94 30.48
CA ALA A 135 1.05 25.37 30.60
C ALA A 135 -0.22 26.21 30.83
N ARG A 136 -1.29 25.94 30.07
CA ARG A 136 -2.59 26.63 30.22
C ARG A 136 -3.18 26.47 31.61
N GLN A 137 -3.12 25.26 32.18
CA GLN A 137 -3.61 24.99 33.52
C GLN A 137 -2.92 25.87 34.59
N THR A 138 -1.63 26.16 34.42
CA THR A 138 -0.87 26.97 35.40
C THR A 138 -1.17 28.48 35.30
N THR A 139 -1.69 28.95 34.16
CA THR A 139 -1.74 30.39 33.86
C THR A 139 -3.09 31.04 34.22
N ASN A 140 -4.18 30.26 34.26
CA ASN A 140 -5.54 30.79 34.37
C ASN A 140 -6.08 30.96 35.80
N GLY A 141 -5.37 30.48 36.82
CA GLY A 141 -5.74 30.66 38.25
C GLY A 141 -7.06 29.99 38.67
N SER A 142 -7.72 29.25 37.78
CA SER A 142 -9.03 28.61 37.94
C SER A 142 -8.95 27.13 38.35
N ASN A 143 -7.75 26.58 38.53
CA ASN A 143 -7.42 25.16 38.69
C ASN A 143 -7.72 24.26 37.45
N GLY A 144 -8.62 24.69 36.57
CA GLY A 144 -8.89 24.09 35.26
C GLY A 144 -7.90 24.52 34.18
N ILE A 145 -8.08 24.03 32.95
CA ILE A 145 -7.20 24.34 31.82
C ILE A 145 -7.62 25.67 31.18
N ASP A 146 -8.85 25.76 30.68
CA ASP A 146 -9.45 26.96 30.07
C ASP A 146 -10.53 27.60 30.98
N ALA A 147 -10.69 27.11 32.22
CA ALA A 147 -11.74 27.52 33.14
C ALA A 147 -13.16 27.30 32.61
N ASN A 148 -13.33 26.32 31.71
CA ASN A 148 -14.62 26.02 31.07
C ASN A 148 -14.92 24.53 31.16
N VAL A 149 -15.97 24.18 31.90
CA VAL A 149 -16.36 22.80 32.17
C VAL A 149 -16.60 21.98 30.90
N SER A 150 -17.16 22.60 29.84
CA SER A 150 -17.42 21.94 28.55
C SER A 150 -16.13 21.62 27.76
N TYR A 151 -15.00 22.21 28.14
CA TYR A 151 -13.69 22.02 27.50
C TYR A 151 -12.74 21.22 28.38
N ASP A 152 -12.66 21.58 29.66
CA ASP A 152 -11.68 21.04 30.62
C ASP A 152 -11.99 19.59 30.99
N ILE A 153 -13.26 19.25 31.26
CA ILE A 153 -13.62 17.87 31.63
C ILE A 153 -13.33 16.88 30.48
N PRO A 154 -13.74 17.13 29.23
CA PRO A 154 -13.34 16.29 28.11
C PRO A 154 -11.82 16.22 27.89
N ALA A 155 -11.09 17.29 28.19
CA ALA A 155 -9.64 17.30 28.07
C ALA A 155 -8.97 16.39 29.12
N PHE A 156 -9.37 16.49 30.39
CA PHE A 156 -8.87 15.61 31.45
C PHE A 156 -9.24 14.14 31.21
N ASP A 157 -10.45 13.85 30.71
CA ASP A 157 -10.87 12.51 30.28
C ASP A 157 -9.90 11.92 29.24
N LEU A 158 -9.57 12.67 28.19
CA LEU A 158 -8.66 12.22 27.13
C LEU A 158 -7.21 12.14 27.57
N LEU A 159 -6.75 13.05 28.43
CA LEU A 159 -5.43 12.97 29.06
C LEU A 159 -5.29 11.70 29.90
N GLY A 160 -6.33 11.31 30.63
CA GLY A 160 -6.35 10.06 31.37
C GLY A 160 -6.40 8.83 30.47
N ALA A 161 -7.28 8.83 29.45
CA ALA A 161 -7.41 7.73 28.49
C ALA A 161 -6.14 7.49 27.65
N THR A 162 -5.30 8.51 27.48
CA THR A 162 -3.99 8.41 26.80
C THR A 162 -2.82 8.14 27.76
N GLY A 163 -3.07 8.03 29.07
CA GLY A 163 -2.05 7.78 30.09
C GLY A 163 -1.17 8.99 30.41
N ARG A 164 -1.58 10.20 30.02
CA ARG A 164 -0.81 11.45 30.11
C ARG A 164 -1.29 12.39 31.23
N ILE A 165 -2.33 12.03 31.98
CA ILE A 165 -2.93 12.91 33.01
C ILE A 165 -1.94 13.30 34.13
N ASN A 166 -0.94 12.46 34.40
CA ASN A 166 0.11 12.71 35.39
C ASN A 166 1.12 13.80 34.96
N GLU A 167 1.08 14.24 33.71
CA GLU A 167 1.86 15.38 33.22
C GLU A 167 1.16 16.72 33.49
N MET A 168 -0.07 16.69 33.98
CA MET A 168 -0.82 17.86 34.46
C MET A 168 -0.58 18.10 35.95
N ASN A 169 -1.02 19.25 36.46
CA ASN A 169 -1.15 19.44 37.90
C ASN A 169 -2.40 18.69 38.39
N THR A 170 -2.20 17.45 38.85
CA THR A 170 -3.27 16.53 39.29
C THR A 170 -4.02 17.03 40.52
N VAL A 171 -3.37 17.77 41.42
CA VAL A 171 -4.01 18.40 42.58
C VAL A 171 -5.02 19.45 42.12
N ASN A 172 -4.61 20.33 41.20
CA ASN A 172 -5.50 21.36 40.65
C ASN A 172 -6.61 20.72 39.80
N ALA A 173 -6.31 19.71 39.01
CA ALA A 173 -7.30 18.98 38.21
C ALA A 173 -8.38 18.34 39.11
N LYS A 174 -7.98 17.67 40.19
CA LYS A 174 -8.90 17.13 41.21
C LYS A 174 -9.80 18.23 41.78
N VAL A 175 -9.20 19.30 42.30
CA VAL A 175 -9.96 20.41 42.92
C VAL A 175 -10.95 21.03 41.92
N TYR A 176 -10.52 21.22 40.68
CA TYR A 176 -11.37 21.76 39.63
C TYR A 176 -12.56 20.85 39.34
N ILE A 177 -12.32 19.58 39.01
CA ILE A 177 -13.38 18.65 38.60
C ILE A 177 -14.39 18.45 39.74
N LEU A 178 -13.93 18.22 40.98
CA LEU A 178 -14.83 18.10 42.14
C LEU A 178 -15.63 19.38 42.38
N GLY A 179 -15.01 20.54 42.23
CA GLY A 179 -15.68 21.84 42.40
C GLY A 179 -16.74 22.16 41.34
N GLN A 180 -16.76 21.45 40.20
CA GLN A 180 -17.80 21.61 39.18
C GLN A 180 -19.04 20.74 39.44
N GLN A 181 -18.99 19.79 40.38
CA GLN A 181 -20.11 18.89 40.64
C GLN A 181 -21.32 19.66 41.19
N GLN A 182 -22.46 19.53 40.53
CA GLN A 182 -23.74 20.09 40.97
C GLN A 182 -24.62 19.00 41.59
N ASN A 183 -25.72 19.41 42.20
CA ASN A 183 -26.73 18.50 42.70
C ASN A 183 -28.15 18.97 42.41
N SER A 184 -29.08 18.03 42.40
CA SER A 184 -30.51 18.27 42.28
C SER A 184 -31.29 17.21 43.07
N THR A 185 -32.41 17.61 43.67
CA THR A 185 -33.27 16.69 44.43
C THR A 185 -34.46 16.24 43.58
N VAL A 186 -34.59 14.93 43.37
CA VAL A 186 -35.73 14.31 42.66
C VAL A 186 -36.40 13.33 43.61
N ASN A 187 -37.71 13.51 43.87
CA ASN A 187 -38.49 12.64 44.78
C ASN A 187 -37.84 12.44 46.16
N GLY A 188 -37.16 13.46 46.69
CA GLY A 188 -36.48 13.42 47.99
C GLY A 188 -35.08 12.78 47.99
N VAL A 189 -34.62 12.27 46.84
CA VAL A 189 -33.25 11.75 46.66
C VAL A 189 -32.37 12.84 46.05
N VAL A 190 -31.22 13.09 46.65
CA VAL A 190 -30.21 14.02 46.13
C VAL A 190 -29.32 13.28 45.15
N TYR A 191 -29.25 13.78 43.92
CA TYR A 191 -28.36 13.26 42.90
C TYR A 191 -27.32 14.30 42.50
N HIS A 192 -26.12 13.84 42.19
CA HIS A 192 -25.00 14.70 41.81
C HIS A 192 -24.57 14.46 40.36
N TRP A 193 -24.20 15.51 39.67
CA TRP A 193 -23.94 15.47 38.24
C TRP A 193 -23.02 16.61 37.80
N TRP A 194 -22.44 16.46 36.61
CA TRP A 194 -21.70 17.53 35.94
C TRP A 194 -22.47 18.00 34.71
N GLY A 195 -22.21 19.22 34.29
CA GLY A 195 -23.03 19.90 33.31
C GLY A 195 -22.39 21.17 32.82
N SER A 196 -23.17 22.05 32.22
CA SER A 196 -22.68 23.35 31.75
C SER A 196 -23.72 24.45 31.96
N PRO A 197 -23.28 25.70 32.23
CA PRO A 197 -24.19 26.83 32.34
C PRO A 197 -24.68 27.27 30.96
N TYR A 198 -25.98 27.49 30.83
CA TYR A 198 -26.61 28.07 29.64
C TYR A 198 -27.49 29.26 30.08
N TYR A 199 -27.15 30.47 29.62
CA TYR A 199 -27.76 31.73 30.05
C TYR A 199 -27.89 31.91 31.57
N GLY A 200 -26.87 31.49 32.33
CA GLY A 200 -26.82 31.66 33.80
C GLY A 200 -27.56 30.58 34.60
N THR A 201 -28.19 29.61 33.95
CA THR A 201 -28.77 28.42 34.59
C THR A 201 -27.90 27.20 34.28
N TYR A 202 -27.61 26.36 35.27
CA TYR A 202 -26.73 25.20 35.11
C TYR A 202 -27.57 23.96 34.75
N TYR A 203 -27.21 23.28 33.66
CA TYR A 203 -27.96 22.13 33.14
C TYR A 203 -27.13 20.86 33.23
N ALA A 204 -27.75 19.76 33.63
CA ALA A 204 -27.11 18.46 33.74
C ALA A 204 -26.82 17.89 32.36
N ASP A 205 -25.64 17.29 32.17
CA ASP A 205 -25.24 16.69 30.90
C ASP A 205 -24.60 15.33 31.15
N LEU A 206 -25.17 14.29 30.51
CA LEU A 206 -24.73 12.92 30.74
C LEU A 206 -23.32 12.67 30.22
N VAL A 207 -23.00 13.21 29.05
CA VAL A 207 -21.67 13.08 28.45
C VAL A 207 -20.61 13.71 29.36
N THR A 208 -20.87 14.90 29.87
CA THR A 208 -19.97 15.61 30.79
C THR A 208 -19.84 14.86 32.12
N THR A 209 -20.93 14.33 32.66
CA THR A 209 -20.90 13.50 33.88
C THR A 209 -20.08 12.23 33.69
N ALA A 210 -20.31 11.50 32.59
CA ALA A 210 -19.56 10.30 32.23
C ALA A 210 -18.05 10.57 32.10
N LYS A 211 -17.69 11.68 31.45
CA LYS A 211 -16.30 12.14 31.28
C LYS A 211 -15.66 12.59 32.61
N ALA A 212 -16.41 13.27 33.47
CA ALA A 212 -15.94 13.67 34.80
C ALA A 212 -15.60 12.45 35.65
N ILE A 213 -16.47 11.43 35.63
CA ILE A 213 -16.25 10.16 36.33
C ILE A 213 -14.96 9.49 35.84
N ARG A 214 -14.76 9.38 34.52
CA ARG A 214 -13.53 8.78 33.97
C ARG A 214 -12.29 9.59 34.31
N ALA A 215 -12.33 10.91 34.16
CA ALA A 215 -11.23 11.79 34.52
C ALA A 215 -10.84 11.64 36.01
N LEU A 216 -11.83 11.59 36.90
CA LEU A 216 -11.62 11.34 38.33
C LEU A 216 -11.03 9.95 38.59
N HIS A 217 -11.53 8.91 37.91
CA HIS A 217 -10.96 7.57 38.00
C HIS A 217 -9.50 7.53 37.56
N TYR A 218 -9.13 8.23 36.47
CA TYR A 218 -7.74 8.32 36.03
C TYR A 218 -6.83 9.09 37.01
N LEU A 219 -7.37 10.03 37.79
CA LEU A 219 -6.64 10.74 38.85
C LEU A 219 -6.45 9.89 40.12
N ASP A 220 -7.26 8.85 40.31
CA ASP A 220 -7.25 7.96 41.48
C ASP A 220 -7.48 6.50 41.06
N ILE A 221 -6.60 6.00 40.18
CA ILE A 221 -6.74 4.66 39.59
C ILE A 221 -6.72 3.54 40.64
N ASP A 222 -6.04 3.79 41.77
CA ASP A 222 -5.91 2.86 42.90
C ASP A 222 -7.06 2.96 43.90
N ASN A 223 -8.04 3.85 43.68
CA ASN A 223 -9.21 4.10 44.53
C ASN A 223 -8.87 4.46 45.99
N ASN A 224 -7.83 5.26 46.19
CA ASN A 224 -7.34 5.64 47.52
C ASN A 224 -7.93 6.96 48.05
N ASP A 225 -8.58 7.76 47.20
CA ASP A 225 -9.06 9.09 47.55
C ASP A 225 -10.59 9.09 47.75
N SER A 226 -11.03 9.12 49.01
CA SER A 226 -12.45 8.99 49.35
C SER A 226 -13.34 10.07 48.72
N ASP A 227 -12.84 11.30 48.56
CA ASP A 227 -13.61 12.38 47.94
C ASP A 227 -13.85 12.11 46.45
N ILE A 228 -12.85 11.54 45.77
CA ILE A 228 -12.97 11.13 44.38
C ILE A 228 -13.95 9.97 44.25
N GLN A 229 -13.82 8.95 45.10
CA GLN A 229 -14.69 7.78 45.08
C GLN A 229 -16.15 8.15 45.37
N ASP A 230 -16.41 9.03 46.33
CA ASP A 230 -17.75 9.55 46.63
C ASP A 230 -18.33 10.30 45.42
N ALA A 231 -17.53 11.15 44.77
CA ALA A 231 -17.96 11.89 43.59
C ALA A 231 -18.28 10.97 42.40
N ILE A 232 -17.45 9.94 42.17
CA ILE A 232 -17.69 8.89 41.15
C ILE A 232 -19.00 8.16 41.44
N ASN A 233 -19.18 7.66 42.67
CA ASN A 233 -20.37 6.91 43.07
C ASN A 233 -21.65 7.75 42.94
N ASN A 234 -21.60 9.01 43.36
CA ASN A 234 -22.75 9.92 43.22
C ASN A 234 -23.09 10.21 41.75
N GLY A 235 -22.07 10.37 40.90
CA GLY A 235 -22.26 10.54 39.45
C GLY A 235 -22.86 9.30 38.79
N LEU A 236 -22.40 8.10 39.13
CA LEU A 236 -22.95 6.83 38.64
C LEU A 236 -24.41 6.65 39.06
N ALA A 237 -24.75 6.98 40.32
CA ALA A 237 -26.12 6.93 40.80
C ALA A 237 -27.04 7.87 40.01
N TRP A 238 -26.58 9.08 39.68
CA TRP A 238 -27.32 9.99 38.82
C TRP A 238 -27.44 9.46 37.38
N MET A 239 -26.37 8.95 36.78
CA MET A 239 -26.39 8.37 35.43
C MET A 239 -27.39 7.23 35.36
N LYS A 240 -27.37 6.31 36.32
CA LYS A 240 -28.31 5.18 36.41
C LYS A 240 -29.76 5.65 36.47
N ASN A 241 -30.03 6.75 37.17
CA ASN A 241 -31.37 7.36 37.24
C ASN A 241 -31.85 7.97 35.89
N GLN A 242 -30.96 8.17 34.92
CA GLN A 242 -31.33 8.63 33.56
C GLN A 242 -31.63 7.48 32.58
N GLN A 243 -31.48 6.23 33.02
CA GLN A 243 -31.73 5.07 32.17
C GLN A 243 -33.24 4.90 31.91
N LYS A 244 -33.60 4.71 30.64
CA LYS A 244 -34.98 4.51 30.17
C LYS A 244 -35.32 3.01 30.08
N PRO A 245 -36.62 2.66 29.98
CA PRO A 245 -37.06 1.26 29.92
C PRO A 245 -36.42 0.45 28.78
N ASP A 246 -36.15 1.06 27.64
CA ASP A 246 -35.49 0.44 26.48
C ASP A 246 -33.97 0.23 26.66
N GLY A 247 -33.41 0.65 27.79
CA GLY A 247 -31.99 0.56 28.11
C GLY A 247 -31.17 1.79 27.70
N SER A 248 -31.75 2.74 26.97
CA SER A 248 -31.09 3.99 26.60
C SER A 248 -30.87 4.92 27.78
N PHE A 249 -30.01 5.93 27.60
CA PHE A 249 -29.79 7.00 28.58
C PHE A 249 -30.19 8.35 28.00
N VAL A 250 -31.15 9.02 28.62
CA VAL A 250 -31.70 10.30 28.14
C VAL A 250 -32.01 11.21 29.33
N VAL A 251 -31.44 12.43 29.32
CA VAL A 251 -31.66 13.46 30.34
C VAL A 251 -32.83 14.35 29.93
N TYR A 252 -32.81 14.86 28.70
CA TYR A 252 -33.85 15.74 28.15
C TYR A 252 -34.49 15.12 26.89
N GLU A 253 -35.74 14.68 27.01
CA GLU A 253 -36.48 14.04 25.92
C GLU A 253 -36.63 14.97 24.70
N GLY A 254 -36.29 14.45 23.51
CA GLY A 254 -36.35 15.18 22.24
C GLY A 254 -35.20 16.19 22.00
N MET A 255 -34.31 16.40 22.97
CA MET A 255 -33.11 17.25 22.81
C MET A 255 -31.82 16.44 22.80
N ASP A 256 -31.76 15.38 23.60
CA ASP A 256 -30.58 14.53 23.70
C ASP A 256 -30.49 13.52 22.56
N ASP A 257 -29.25 13.09 22.31
CA ASP A 257 -28.94 11.96 21.44
C ASP A 257 -28.80 10.69 22.30
N PRO A 258 -29.78 9.77 22.28
CA PRO A 258 -29.76 8.60 23.14
C PRO A 258 -28.60 7.65 22.81
N VAL A 259 -28.15 7.60 21.55
CA VAL A 259 -27.05 6.72 21.12
C VAL A 259 -25.74 7.21 21.71
N LYS A 260 -25.47 8.51 21.61
CA LYS A 260 -24.26 9.12 22.16
C LYS A 260 -24.21 8.96 23.68
N ASN A 261 -25.31 9.24 24.36
CA ASN A 261 -25.40 9.11 25.82
C ASN A 261 -25.21 7.66 26.28
N THR A 262 -25.86 6.71 25.59
CA THR A 262 -25.75 5.29 25.91
C THR A 262 -24.35 4.74 25.63
N ALA A 263 -23.70 5.18 24.55
CA ALA A 263 -22.31 4.83 24.25
C ALA A 263 -21.34 5.34 25.32
N GLU A 264 -21.47 6.59 25.77
CA GLU A 264 -20.65 7.14 26.87
C GLU A 264 -20.87 6.38 28.18
N ALA A 265 -22.10 5.96 28.47
CA ALA A 265 -22.39 5.12 29.65
C ALA A 265 -21.66 3.77 29.58
N ILE A 266 -21.73 3.06 28.45
CA ILE A 266 -21.02 1.79 28.25
C ILE A 266 -19.51 1.98 28.42
N ILE A 267 -18.93 3.01 27.80
CA ILE A 267 -17.50 3.30 27.89
C ILE A 267 -17.10 3.58 29.34
N THR A 268 -17.87 4.39 30.07
CA THR A 268 -17.58 4.69 31.49
C THR A 268 -17.64 3.44 32.36
N LEU A 269 -18.67 2.60 32.20
CA LEU A 269 -18.77 1.36 32.97
C LEU A 269 -17.59 0.43 32.68
N ASN A 270 -17.23 0.28 31.41
CA ASN A 270 -16.10 -0.56 31.00
C ASN A 270 -14.76 -0.05 31.57
N VAL A 271 -14.52 1.28 31.52
CA VAL A 271 -13.32 1.90 32.10
C VAL A 271 -13.22 1.64 33.61
N LEU A 272 -14.34 1.62 34.32
CA LEU A 272 -14.39 1.31 35.76
C LEU A 272 -14.36 -0.21 36.07
N GLY A 273 -14.28 -1.07 35.05
CA GLY A 273 -14.34 -2.52 35.22
C GLY A 273 -15.73 -3.05 35.60
N ILE A 274 -16.79 -2.28 35.32
CA ILE A 274 -18.18 -2.64 35.59
C ILE A 274 -18.80 -3.21 34.31
N ASP A 275 -19.39 -4.40 34.39
CA ASP A 275 -20.11 -5.02 33.28
C ASP A 275 -21.42 -4.23 32.99
N PRO A 276 -21.57 -3.62 31.79
CA PRO A 276 -22.75 -2.85 31.43
C PRO A 276 -24.02 -3.70 31.24
N THR A 277 -23.89 -5.03 31.22
CA THR A 277 -25.01 -5.99 31.13
C THR A 277 -25.44 -6.57 32.47
N ALA A 278 -24.70 -6.26 33.55
CA ALA A 278 -25.03 -6.73 34.89
C ALA A 278 -26.42 -6.25 35.34
N ASP A 279 -27.09 -7.03 36.20
CA ASP A 279 -28.46 -6.74 36.63
C ASP A 279 -28.62 -5.36 37.29
N ALA A 280 -27.58 -4.87 37.99
CA ALA A 280 -27.56 -3.53 38.56
C ALA A 280 -27.66 -2.40 37.50
N TRP A 281 -27.29 -2.70 36.25
CA TRP A 281 -27.27 -1.78 35.11
C TRP A 281 -28.36 -2.04 34.06
N LYS A 282 -29.32 -2.92 34.37
CA LYS A 282 -30.55 -3.10 33.57
C LYS A 282 -31.65 -2.13 33.98
N SER A 283 -32.45 -1.70 33.01
CA SER A 283 -33.65 -0.88 33.23
C SER A 283 -34.70 -1.65 34.03
N SER A 284 -35.81 -0.98 34.39
CA SER A 284 -37.00 -1.62 34.99
C SER A 284 -37.54 -2.78 34.16
N ASP A 285 -37.32 -2.76 32.85
CA ASP A 285 -37.85 -3.73 31.89
C ASP A 285 -36.81 -4.81 31.55
N GLY A 286 -35.66 -4.80 32.22
CA GLY A 286 -34.60 -5.79 32.05
C GLY A 286 -33.64 -5.50 30.89
N ASN A 287 -33.76 -4.37 30.21
CA ASN A 287 -32.87 -4.00 29.09
C ASN A 287 -31.61 -3.29 29.59
N SER A 288 -30.45 -3.71 29.09
CA SER A 288 -29.17 -3.04 29.33
C SER A 288 -28.89 -1.96 28.28
N ALA A 289 -27.86 -1.14 28.55
CA ALA A 289 -27.31 -0.19 27.57
C ALA A 289 -26.86 -0.90 26.28
N VAL A 290 -26.33 -2.12 26.41
CA VAL A 290 -25.87 -2.95 25.28
C VAL A 290 -27.06 -3.42 24.45
N ASP A 291 -28.18 -3.76 25.07
CA ASP A 291 -29.41 -4.16 24.36
C ASP A 291 -29.97 -2.99 23.54
N TYR A 292 -29.93 -1.78 24.09
CA TYR A 292 -30.28 -0.57 23.33
C TYR A 292 -29.36 -0.37 22.12
N LEU A 293 -28.04 -0.41 22.29
CA LEU A 293 -27.11 -0.25 21.17
C LEU A 293 -27.26 -1.33 20.09
N ARG A 294 -27.60 -2.56 20.49
CA ARG A 294 -27.82 -3.68 19.56
C ARG A 294 -29.11 -3.54 18.75
N ASN A 295 -30.18 -3.02 19.36
CA ASN A 295 -31.53 -3.12 18.79
C ASN A 295 -32.11 -1.77 18.34
N HIS A 296 -31.57 -0.65 18.81
CA HIS A 296 -32.21 0.67 18.71
C HIS A 296 -31.24 1.82 18.38
N ALA A 297 -29.98 1.55 18.00
CA ALA A 297 -29.01 2.62 17.73
C ALA A 297 -29.26 3.41 16.42
N LEU A 298 -30.13 2.93 15.53
CA LEU A 298 -30.55 3.65 14.33
C LEU A 298 -31.80 4.47 14.61
N ASN A 299 -31.77 5.75 14.23
CA ASN A 299 -32.98 6.57 14.21
C ASN A 299 -33.96 6.04 13.15
N THR A 300 -35.24 6.39 13.29
CA THR A 300 -36.31 5.99 12.35
C THR A 300 -36.08 6.51 10.92
N ASP A 301 -35.26 7.54 10.74
CA ASP A 301 -34.85 8.08 9.44
C ASP A 301 -33.59 7.39 8.85
N GLY A 302 -33.07 6.36 9.53
CA GLY A 302 -31.87 5.62 9.11
C GLY A 302 -30.55 6.33 9.43
N SER A 303 -30.58 7.50 10.08
CA SER A 303 -29.37 8.18 10.54
C SER A 303 -28.83 7.60 11.85
N PHE A 304 -27.51 7.63 12.01
CA PHE A 304 -26.90 7.52 13.34
C PHE A 304 -26.92 8.89 14.00
N ALA A 305 -27.55 8.98 15.18
CA ALA A 305 -27.20 9.97 16.18
C ALA A 305 -27.10 11.42 15.63
N GLY A 306 -28.19 11.92 15.03
CA GLY A 306 -28.27 13.30 14.55
C GLY A 306 -27.15 13.72 13.59
N THR A 307 -26.95 13.02 12.47
CA THR A 307 -26.03 13.41 11.38
C THR A 307 -24.57 13.67 11.77
N ASN A 308 -24.01 12.97 12.75
CA ASN A 308 -22.69 13.30 13.32
C ASN A 308 -21.69 12.11 13.30
N SER A 309 -20.55 12.29 12.61
CA SER A 309 -19.47 11.29 12.49
C SER A 309 -18.76 10.94 13.81
N GLN A 310 -18.68 11.86 14.78
CA GLN A 310 -18.18 11.55 16.12
C GLN A 310 -19.09 10.59 16.87
N ALA A 311 -20.42 10.74 16.74
CA ALA A 311 -21.37 9.87 17.41
C ALA A 311 -21.36 8.46 16.82
N ALA A 312 -21.23 8.34 15.50
CA ALA A 312 -21.05 7.05 14.83
C ALA A 312 -19.70 6.39 15.21
N ALA A 313 -18.61 7.15 15.28
CA ALA A 313 -17.32 6.61 15.72
C ALA A 313 -17.33 6.19 17.20
N LEU A 314 -18.02 6.95 18.06
CA LEU A 314 -18.22 6.61 19.47
C LEU A 314 -19.08 5.35 19.65
N PHE A 315 -20.15 5.22 18.86
CA PHE A 315 -20.95 4.01 18.78
C PHE A 315 -20.09 2.80 18.41
N LEU A 316 -19.27 2.90 17.36
CA LEU A 316 -18.39 1.81 16.92
C LEU A 316 -17.44 1.35 18.04
N TYR A 317 -16.90 2.30 18.82
CA TYR A 317 -16.06 1.97 19.96
C TYR A 317 -16.84 1.28 21.08
N ALA A 318 -18.00 1.81 21.47
CA ALA A 318 -18.85 1.19 22.49
C ALA A 318 -19.37 -0.20 22.05
N TYR A 319 -19.65 -0.38 20.76
CA TYR A 319 -20.07 -1.65 20.16
C TYR A 319 -18.97 -2.72 20.27
N ASN A 320 -17.72 -2.34 19.98
CA ASN A 320 -16.55 -3.20 20.17
C ASN A 320 -16.36 -3.58 21.66
N LEU A 321 -16.41 -2.60 22.58
CA LEU A 321 -16.28 -2.86 24.02
C LEU A 321 -17.39 -3.77 24.58
N ALA A 322 -18.58 -3.70 24.01
CA ALA A 322 -19.72 -4.53 24.40
C ALA A 322 -19.62 -5.98 23.89
N GLY A 323 -18.56 -6.34 23.15
CA GLY A 323 -18.37 -7.68 22.60
C GLY A 323 -19.41 -8.06 21.54
N LEU A 324 -20.11 -7.07 20.96
CA LEU A 324 -21.14 -7.30 19.95
C LEU A 324 -20.56 -7.76 18.60
N ASP A 325 -19.25 -7.64 18.42
CA ASP A 325 -18.49 -8.16 17.28
C ASP A 325 -18.41 -9.69 17.21
N ALA A 326 -18.69 -10.38 18.32
CA ALA A 326 -18.53 -11.83 18.44
C ALA A 326 -19.57 -12.67 17.64
N GLY A 327 -20.34 -12.05 16.74
CA GLY A 327 -21.32 -12.71 15.87
C GLY A 327 -21.58 -12.05 14.51
N ASP A 328 -20.71 -11.15 14.04
CA ASP A 328 -20.99 -10.35 12.84
C ASP A 328 -20.81 -11.10 11.50
N THR A 329 -21.94 -11.24 10.80
CA THR A 329 -22.17 -11.22 9.34
C THR A 329 -21.29 -12.07 8.41
N ALA A 330 -21.77 -13.27 8.07
CA ALA A 330 -21.24 -14.07 6.96
C ALA A 330 -22.19 -14.03 5.75
N LEU A 331 -21.63 -13.97 4.54
CA LEU A 331 -22.38 -14.21 3.30
C LEU A 331 -22.08 -15.65 2.89
N SER A 332 -23.05 -16.55 3.01
CA SER A 332 -22.91 -17.97 2.66
C SER A 332 -23.57 -18.25 1.31
N LEU A 333 -23.03 -19.24 0.59
CA LEU A 333 -23.61 -19.73 -0.65
C LEU A 333 -24.14 -21.16 -0.45
N ASP A 334 -25.34 -21.42 -0.94
CA ASP A 334 -25.94 -22.77 -0.97
C ASP A 334 -26.22 -23.18 -2.43
N PRO A 335 -25.71 -24.33 -2.91
CA PRO A 335 -24.79 -25.22 -2.21
C PRO A 335 -23.40 -24.60 -2.05
N SER A 336 -22.76 -24.82 -0.90
CA SER A 336 -21.38 -24.35 -0.65
C SER A 336 -20.34 -25.08 -1.52
N SER A 337 -20.73 -26.22 -2.08
CA SER A 337 -20.02 -26.84 -3.19
C SER A 337 -20.94 -27.66 -4.08
N LYS A 338 -20.63 -27.74 -5.38
CA LYS A 338 -21.36 -28.58 -6.33
C LYS A 338 -20.42 -29.25 -7.31
N THR A 339 -20.72 -30.50 -7.66
CA THR A 339 -20.15 -31.16 -8.82
C THR A 339 -21.22 -31.32 -9.90
N LEU A 340 -20.91 -30.92 -11.12
CA LEU A 340 -21.78 -31.02 -12.30
C LEU A 340 -21.10 -31.80 -13.41
N ASP A 341 -21.86 -32.49 -14.24
CA ASP A 341 -21.32 -33.01 -15.50
C ASP A 341 -21.32 -31.90 -16.56
N TYR A 342 -20.42 -32.00 -17.53
CA TYR A 342 -20.33 -31.02 -18.60
C TYR A 342 -21.67 -30.86 -19.34
N GLY A 343 -22.16 -29.61 -19.40
CA GLY A 343 -23.43 -29.22 -20.01
C GLY A 343 -24.60 -29.04 -19.03
N ASP A 344 -24.45 -29.40 -17.75
CA ASP A 344 -25.49 -29.23 -16.73
C ASP A 344 -25.58 -27.77 -16.20
N GLN A 345 -26.62 -27.45 -15.42
CA GLN A 345 -26.79 -26.15 -14.76
C GLN A 345 -27.05 -26.31 -13.25
N GLN A 346 -26.69 -25.29 -12.46
CA GLN A 346 -26.97 -25.21 -11.02
C GLN A 346 -27.32 -23.80 -10.58
N GLN A 347 -28.37 -23.66 -9.79
CA GLN A 347 -28.69 -22.42 -9.06
C GLN A 347 -27.93 -22.39 -7.73
N PHE A 348 -27.24 -21.29 -7.46
CA PHE A 348 -26.71 -20.97 -6.13
C PHE A 348 -27.57 -19.86 -5.50
N THR A 349 -27.81 -19.97 -4.20
CA THR A 349 -28.47 -18.95 -3.39
C THR A 349 -27.46 -18.31 -2.45
N ALA A 350 -27.49 -16.98 -2.35
CA ALA A 350 -26.67 -16.21 -1.43
C ALA A 350 -27.50 -15.81 -0.20
N THR A 351 -27.05 -16.22 0.98
CA THR A 351 -27.72 -15.95 2.25
C THR A 351 -26.83 -15.10 3.13
N LEU A 352 -27.36 -13.96 3.58
CA LEU A 352 -26.74 -13.14 4.62
C LEU A 352 -27.16 -13.70 5.99
N GLU A 353 -26.18 -14.10 6.79
CA GLU A 353 -26.36 -14.54 8.17
C GLU A 353 -26.08 -13.37 9.12
N ASN A 354 -27.05 -12.98 9.94
CA ASN A 354 -26.91 -11.90 10.92
C ASN A 354 -27.46 -12.38 12.28
N GLY A 355 -26.58 -12.91 13.13
CA GLY A 355 -26.98 -13.62 14.34
C GLY A 355 -27.87 -14.83 14.00
N ASP A 356 -29.08 -14.89 14.56
CA ASP A 356 -30.07 -15.95 14.29
C ASP A 356 -30.93 -15.71 13.03
N VAL A 357 -30.74 -14.57 12.35
CA VAL A 357 -31.56 -14.18 11.19
C VAL A 357 -30.80 -14.49 9.89
N THR A 358 -31.47 -15.21 8.98
CA THR A 358 -30.97 -15.47 7.62
C THR A 358 -31.82 -14.72 6.60
N THR A 359 -31.17 -14.03 5.67
CA THR A 359 -31.84 -13.27 4.59
C THR A 359 -31.31 -13.71 3.23
N ASP A 360 -32.20 -14.09 2.32
CA ASP A 360 -31.84 -14.38 0.92
C ASP A 360 -31.55 -13.06 0.17
N VAL A 361 -30.33 -12.93 -0.36
CA VAL A 361 -29.85 -11.76 -1.10
C VAL A 361 -29.43 -12.14 -2.52
N THR A 362 -29.88 -13.29 -3.03
CA THR A 362 -29.47 -13.88 -4.31
C THR A 362 -29.67 -12.93 -5.49
N ALA A 363 -30.78 -12.19 -5.52
CA ALA A 363 -31.10 -11.27 -6.61
C ALA A 363 -30.26 -9.98 -6.58
N ASP A 364 -29.86 -9.53 -5.39
CA ASP A 364 -29.18 -8.26 -5.16
C ASP A 364 -27.65 -8.40 -5.11
N ALA A 365 -27.15 -9.62 -4.89
CA ALA A 365 -25.72 -9.90 -4.88
C ALA A 365 -25.11 -9.80 -6.29
N ALA A 366 -23.89 -9.28 -6.36
CA ALA A 366 -23.08 -9.31 -7.57
C ALA A 366 -22.40 -10.68 -7.69
N TRP A 367 -22.71 -11.42 -8.76
CA TRP A 367 -22.20 -12.77 -8.96
C TRP A 367 -21.03 -12.82 -9.95
N SER A 368 -20.02 -13.62 -9.63
CA SER A 368 -18.88 -13.87 -10.51
C SER A 368 -18.39 -15.32 -10.42
N VAL A 369 -17.61 -15.75 -11.43
CA VAL A 369 -16.85 -17.01 -11.39
C VAL A 369 -15.43 -16.68 -11.79
N TYR A 370 -14.47 -16.89 -10.89
CA TYR A 370 -13.06 -16.52 -11.13
C TYR A 370 -12.39 -17.49 -12.12
N ASP A 371 -12.15 -17.02 -13.36
CA ASP A 371 -11.00 -17.28 -14.26
C ASP A 371 -11.24 -16.60 -15.63
N SER A 372 -10.16 -16.05 -16.19
CA SER A 372 -9.98 -15.21 -17.40
C SER A 372 -10.35 -15.83 -18.77
N GLY A 373 -11.32 -16.74 -18.84
CA GLY A 373 -11.70 -17.36 -20.12
C GLY A 373 -13.03 -18.10 -20.07
N VAL A 374 -14.10 -17.31 -20.06
CA VAL A 374 -15.54 -17.62 -20.26
C VAL A 374 -16.04 -18.88 -19.52
N ALA A 375 -16.52 -18.68 -18.29
CA ALA A 375 -17.75 -19.36 -17.88
C ALA A 375 -18.93 -18.54 -18.41
N SER A 376 -19.89 -19.21 -19.04
CA SER A 376 -21.14 -18.60 -19.50
C SER A 376 -21.95 -18.09 -18.30
N MET A 377 -22.21 -16.78 -18.30
CA MET A 377 -23.19 -15.99 -17.54
C MET A 377 -23.66 -16.57 -16.20
N VAL A 378 -23.30 -15.90 -15.11
CA VAL A 378 -24.05 -15.98 -13.84
C VAL A 378 -24.97 -14.76 -13.78
N TYR A 379 -26.28 -14.99 -13.89
CA TYR A 379 -27.29 -13.97 -13.64
C TYR A 379 -28.16 -14.46 -12.49
N GLY A 380 -28.17 -13.72 -11.37
CA GLY A 380 -28.92 -14.09 -10.17
C GLY A 380 -28.57 -15.48 -9.62
N GLY A 381 -27.30 -15.88 -9.62
CA GLY A 381 -26.83 -17.14 -9.02
C GLY A 381 -26.92 -18.41 -9.90
N LEU A 382 -27.47 -18.35 -11.12
CA LEU A 382 -27.53 -19.52 -12.01
C LEU A 382 -26.22 -19.74 -12.78
N VAL A 383 -25.61 -20.92 -12.66
CA VAL A 383 -24.34 -21.29 -13.31
C VAL A 383 -24.53 -22.43 -14.31
N SER A 384 -23.89 -22.33 -15.50
CA SER A 384 -23.87 -23.40 -16.52
C SER A 384 -22.48 -24.05 -16.69
N ALA A 385 -22.41 -25.38 -16.65
CA ALA A 385 -21.19 -26.19 -16.62
C ALA A 385 -20.54 -26.41 -18.01
N ASN A 386 -20.11 -25.33 -18.65
CA ASN A 386 -19.60 -25.38 -20.03
C ASN A 386 -18.08 -25.56 -20.17
N LYS A 387 -17.36 -25.76 -19.05
CA LYS A 387 -15.90 -25.95 -19.03
C LYS A 387 -15.49 -26.84 -17.86
N VAL A 388 -14.71 -27.89 -18.14
CA VAL A 388 -14.25 -28.90 -17.15
C VAL A 388 -13.27 -28.30 -16.14
N GLY A 389 -13.31 -28.80 -14.91
CA GLY A 389 -12.41 -28.46 -13.81
C GLY A 389 -13.11 -27.76 -12.65
N THR A 390 -12.34 -27.47 -11.59
CA THR A 390 -12.85 -26.80 -10.39
C THR A 390 -12.76 -25.27 -10.55
N ARG A 391 -13.77 -24.55 -10.06
CA ARG A 391 -13.91 -23.09 -10.08
C ARG A 391 -14.51 -22.62 -8.76
N THR A 392 -14.41 -21.32 -8.50
CA THR A 392 -15.08 -20.66 -7.39
C THR A 392 -16.20 -19.80 -7.93
N VAL A 393 -17.43 -20.11 -7.52
CA VAL A 393 -18.59 -19.22 -7.65
C VAL A 393 -18.52 -18.23 -6.49
N GLN A 394 -18.66 -16.95 -6.79
CA GLN A 394 -18.63 -15.87 -5.81
C GLN A 394 -19.91 -15.06 -5.88
N ALA A 395 -20.43 -14.68 -4.71
CA ALA A 395 -21.38 -13.59 -4.55
C ALA A 395 -20.75 -12.50 -3.70
N VAL A 396 -20.93 -11.25 -4.11
CA VAL A 396 -20.54 -10.06 -3.34
C VAL A 396 -21.78 -9.25 -3.04
N TYR A 397 -22.04 -9.00 -1.76
CA TYR A 397 -23.17 -8.20 -1.31
C TYR A 397 -22.71 -7.30 -0.16
N ASN A 398 -22.87 -5.98 -0.31
CA ASN A 398 -22.48 -4.96 0.67
C ASN A 398 -21.03 -5.07 1.20
N GLY A 399 -20.09 -5.48 0.33
CA GLY A 399 -18.67 -5.64 0.68
C GLY A 399 -18.32 -6.98 1.35
N LEU A 400 -19.31 -7.81 1.67
CA LEU A 400 -19.11 -9.20 2.11
C LEU A 400 -18.99 -10.12 0.90
N THR A 401 -18.19 -11.18 1.05
CA THR A 401 -17.91 -12.14 -0.02
C THR A 401 -18.30 -13.54 0.43
N GLY A 402 -19.23 -14.15 -0.29
CA GLY A 402 -19.58 -15.56 -0.18
C GLY A 402 -18.97 -16.35 -1.33
N THR A 403 -18.49 -17.55 -1.05
CA THR A 403 -17.87 -18.41 -2.08
C THR A 403 -18.40 -19.83 -2.02
N ALA A 404 -18.48 -20.48 -3.18
CA ALA A 404 -18.82 -21.88 -3.32
C ALA A 404 -17.91 -22.55 -4.36
N ALA A 405 -17.52 -23.79 -4.09
CA ALA A 405 -16.71 -24.56 -5.02
C ALA A 405 -17.60 -25.23 -6.09
N LEU A 406 -17.29 -25.04 -7.37
CA LEU A 406 -17.96 -25.74 -8.47
C LEU A 406 -16.96 -26.62 -9.21
N THR A 407 -17.18 -27.93 -9.25
CA THR A 407 -16.38 -28.87 -10.05
C THR A 407 -17.19 -29.35 -11.24
N VAL A 408 -16.66 -29.18 -12.45
CA VAL A 408 -17.28 -29.73 -13.65
C VAL A 408 -16.51 -30.96 -14.10
N ASN A 409 -17.14 -32.13 -14.08
CA ASN A 409 -16.56 -33.39 -14.52
C ASN A 409 -16.34 -33.40 -16.04
N SER A 410 -15.31 -34.12 -16.48
CA SER A 410 -15.13 -34.41 -17.90
C SER A 410 -16.32 -35.22 -18.43
N PRO A 411 -16.84 -34.91 -19.62
CA PRO A 411 -17.84 -35.74 -20.28
C PRO A 411 -17.28 -37.10 -20.71
N LEU A 412 -15.96 -37.29 -20.76
CA LEU A 412 -15.32 -38.55 -21.14
C LEU A 412 -14.75 -39.26 -19.90
N SER A 413 -15.06 -40.54 -19.74
CA SER A 413 -14.49 -41.42 -18.71
C SER A 413 -14.13 -42.80 -19.27
N LEU A 414 -13.28 -43.53 -18.54
CA LEU A 414 -12.89 -44.91 -18.86
C LEU A 414 -13.47 -45.90 -17.84
N ASP A 415 -13.91 -47.05 -18.33
CA ASP A 415 -14.41 -48.16 -17.53
C ASP A 415 -13.63 -49.45 -17.88
N PRO A 416 -12.88 -50.06 -16.93
CA PRO A 416 -12.72 -49.61 -15.55
C PRO A 416 -11.81 -48.36 -15.43
N PRO A 417 -11.94 -47.55 -14.36
CA PRO A 417 -11.07 -46.38 -14.14
C PRO A 417 -9.67 -46.76 -13.63
N SER A 418 -9.48 -48.00 -13.19
CA SER A 418 -8.17 -48.58 -12.91
C SER A 418 -8.20 -50.11 -13.03
N LYS A 419 -7.03 -50.72 -13.24
CA LYS A 419 -6.89 -52.17 -13.30
C LYS A 419 -5.52 -52.63 -12.82
N THR A 420 -5.48 -53.79 -12.17
CA THR A 420 -4.23 -54.54 -11.94
C THR A 420 -4.26 -55.83 -12.77
N MET A 421 -3.16 -56.13 -13.44
CA MET A 421 -2.97 -57.26 -14.36
C MET A 421 -1.63 -57.95 -14.08
N THR A 422 -1.46 -59.17 -14.53
CA THR A 422 -0.15 -59.84 -14.56
C THR A 422 0.42 -59.79 -15.98
N VAL A 423 1.74 -59.81 -16.12
CA VAL A 423 2.39 -59.90 -17.45
C VAL A 423 1.76 -61.04 -18.28
N GLY A 424 1.26 -60.70 -19.47
CA GLY A 424 0.57 -61.62 -20.39
C GLY A 424 -0.95 -61.46 -20.47
N ASP A 425 -1.59 -60.86 -19.46
CA ASP A 425 -3.04 -60.67 -19.42
C ASP A 425 -3.55 -59.68 -20.48
N GLN A 426 -4.86 -59.78 -20.83
CA GLN A 426 -5.57 -58.80 -21.65
C GLN A 426 -6.84 -58.27 -20.96
N GLN A 427 -7.18 -56.99 -21.17
CA GLN A 427 -8.35 -56.32 -20.60
C GLN A 427 -8.94 -55.29 -21.58
N GLN A 428 -10.26 -55.29 -21.76
CA GLN A 428 -10.97 -54.24 -22.50
C GLN A 428 -11.31 -53.06 -21.58
N PHE A 429 -10.97 -51.85 -22.01
CA PHE A 429 -11.47 -50.59 -21.48
C PHE A 429 -12.54 -50.03 -22.42
N ALA A 430 -13.61 -49.50 -21.85
CA ALA A 430 -14.66 -48.80 -22.59
C ALA A 430 -14.55 -47.29 -22.35
N ALA A 431 -14.62 -46.49 -23.42
CA ALA A 431 -14.72 -45.04 -23.33
C ALA A 431 -16.20 -44.64 -23.28
N LYS A 432 -16.62 -44.00 -22.19
CA LYS A 432 -17.99 -43.58 -21.95
C LYS A 432 -18.09 -42.06 -22.06
N TRP A 433 -19.02 -41.59 -22.88
CA TRP A 433 -19.28 -40.16 -23.10
C TRP A 433 -20.62 -39.76 -22.49
N LYS A 434 -20.60 -38.86 -21.51
CA LYS A 434 -21.77 -38.40 -20.76
C LYS A 434 -22.00 -36.90 -20.95
N ILE A 435 -23.18 -36.52 -21.46
CA ILE A 435 -23.65 -35.12 -21.55
C ILE A 435 -25.13 -35.07 -21.17
N GLY A 436 -25.53 -34.11 -20.34
CA GLY A 436 -26.93 -33.89 -19.98
C GLY A 436 -27.61 -35.13 -19.41
N GLY A 437 -26.88 -35.89 -18.59
CA GLY A 437 -27.34 -37.15 -17.98
C GLY A 437 -27.34 -38.38 -18.89
N VAL A 438 -27.07 -38.25 -20.20
CA VAL A 438 -27.08 -39.37 -21.15
C VAL A 438 -25.66 -39.91 -21.36
N THR A 439 -25.45 -41.20 -21.11
CA THR A 439 -24.17 -41.90 -21.34
C THR A 439 -24.20 -42.70 -22.64
N THR A 440 -23.22 -42.47 -23.52
CA THR A 440 -23.02 -43.18 -24.78
C THR A 440 -21.68 -43.90 -24.78
N ASP A 441 -21.63 -45.13 -25.31
CA ASP A 441 -20.35 -45.82 -25.54
C ASP A 441 -19.67 -45.25 -26.79
N VAL A 442 -18.47 -44.72 -26.63
CA VAL A 442 -17.69 -44.11 -27.70
C VAL A 442 -16.36 -44.84 -27.90
N THR A 443 -16.22 -46.06 -27.39
CA THR A 443 -14.99 -46.88 -27.43
C THR A 443 -14.39 -47.00 -28.83
N ALA A 444 -15.23 -47.24 -29.83
CA ALA A 444 -14.80 -47.38 -31.23
C ALA A 444 -14.42 -46.04 -31.89
N ASN A 445 -14.91 -44.92 -31.35
CA ASN A 445 -14.69 -43.58 -31.90
C ASN A 445 -13.58 -42.82 -31.16
N ALA A 446 -13.13 -43.33 -30.02
CA ALA A 446 -12.06 -42.76 -29.24
C ALA A 446 -10.68 -43.18 -29.80
N THR A 447 -9.71 -42.27 -29.67
CA THR A 447 -8.30 -42.58 -29.95
C THR A 447 -7.66 -43.09 -28.67
N TRP A 448 -7.00 -44.24 -28.72
CA TRP A 448 -6.46 -44.92 -27.54
C TRP A 448 -4.94 -44.90 -27.49
N SER A 449 -4.37 -44.69 -26.31
CA SER A 449 -2.93 -44.78 -26.06
C SER A 449 -2.64 -45.30 -24.65
N VAL A 450 -1.38 -45.67 -24.41
CA VAL A 450 -0.84 -45.98 -23.08
C VAL A 450 0.43 -45.17 -22.89
N THR A 451 0.65 -44.58 -21.72
CA THR A 451 1.81 -43.71 -21.48
C THR A 451 3.13 -44.46 -21.63
N ASP A 452 3.23 -45.63 -21.00
CA ASP A 452 4.37 -46.52 -21.17
C ASP A 452 3.95 -47.75 -21.98
N SER A 453 4.32 -47.73 -23.27
CA SER A 453 4.06 -48.82 -24.20
C SER A 453 4.93 -50.07 -23.97
N SER A 454 5.98 -49.96 -23.14
CA SER A 454 6.79 -51.11 -22.71
C SER A 454 6.07 -51.93 -21.64
N VAL A 455 5.30 -51.27 -20.77
CA VAL A 455 4.49 -51.92 -19.71
C VAL A 455 3.23 -52.56 -20.27
N ALA A 456 2.52 -51.92 -21.19
CA ALA A 456 1.33 -52.46 -21.84
C ALA A 456 1.19 -51.97 -23.29
N SER A 457 0.37 -52.64 -24.10
CA SER A 457 0.01 -52.19 -25.46
C SER A 457 -1.51 -52.10 -25.59
N ILE A 458 -2.02 -51.19 -26.41
CA ILE A 458 -3.47 -50.97 -26.56
C ILE A 458 -3.90 -50.84 -28.02
N VAL A 459 -5.02 -51.49 -28.36
CA VAL A 459 -5.69 -51.34 -29.66
C VAL A 459 -7.20 -51.30 -29.43
N ASN A 460 -7.87 -50.22 -29.86
CA ASN A 460 -9.33 -50.04 -29.74
C ASN A 460 -9.87 -50.34 -28.33
N GLY A 461 -9.18 -49.85 -27.29
CA GLY A 461 -9.53 -50.08 -25.88
C GLY A 461 -9.10 -51.44 -25.32
N SER A 462 -8.64 -52.40 -26.13
CA SER A 462 -8.11 -53.68 -25.67
C SER A 462 -6.64 -53.55 -25.27
N VAL A 463 -6.35 -53.65 -23.99
CA VAL A 463 -5.01 -53.55 -23.41
C VAL A 463 -4.40 -54.94 -23.20
N LYS A 464 -3.12 -55.11 -23.54
CA LYS A 464 -2.31 -56.30 -23.24
C LYS A 464 -1.13 -55.92 -22.35
N ALA A 465 -0.95 -56.64 -21.23
CA ALA A 465 0.15 -56.45 -20.29
C ALA A 465 1.44 -57.10 -20.81
N ASN A 466 2.53 -56.32 -20.89
CA ASN A 466 3.79 -56.72 -21.51
C ASN A 466 4.93 -56.90 -20.49
N VAL A 467 5.14 -55.93 -19.60
CA VAL A 467 6.21 -55.91 -18.60
C VAL A 467 5.65 -55.40 -17.28
N ALA A 468 6.18 -55.90 -16.15
CA ALA A 468 5.77 -55.42 -14.83
C ALA A 468 6.13 -53.95 -14.64
N GLY A 469 5.20 -53.18 -14.11
CA GLY A 469 5.32 -51.73 -13.97
C GLY A 469 3.95 -51.06 -13.87
N GLN A 470 3.93 -49.74 -13.73
CA GLN A 470 2.70 -48.95 -13.76
C GLN A 470 2.66 -48.12 -15.04
N THR A 471 1.49 -48.05 -15.69
CA THR A 471 1.24 -47.23 -16.88
C THR A 471 -0.17 -46.65 -16.79
N VAL A 472 -0.50 -45.72 -17.69
CA VAL A 472 -1.82 -45.08 -17.74
C VAL A 472 -2.42 -45.30 -19.12
N VAL A 473 -3.65 -45.80 -19.16
CA VAL A 473 -4.46 -45.94 -20.37
C VAL A 473 -5.18 -44.63 -20.64
N HIS A 474 -5.08 -44.10 -21.85
CA HIS A 474 -5.78 -42.88 -22.26
C HIS A 474 -6.76 -43.14 -23.40
N ALA A 475 -7.89 -42.42 -23.37
CA ALA A 475 -8.79 -42.28 -24.50
C ALA A 475 -9.05 -40.79 -24.79
N VAL A 476 -9.00 -40.42 -26.07
CA VAL A 476 -9.32 -39.08 -26.54
C VAL A 476 -10.55 -39.14 -27.44
N TYR A 477 -11.58 -38.36 -27.13
CA TYR A 477 -12.80 -38.25 -27.94
C TYR A 477 -13.32 -36.81 -27.92
N LYS A 478 -13.56 -36.24 -29.10
CA LYS A 478 -14.02 -34.85 -29.30
C LYS A 478 -13.22 -33.78 -28.54
N GLY A 479 -11.90 -33.99 -28.41
CA GLY A 479 -10.99 -33.05 -27.75
C GLY A 479 -10.91 -33.18 -26.22
N PHE A 480 -11.63 -34.12 -25.61
CA PHE A 480 -11.50 -34.46 -24.19
C PHE A 480 -10.68 -35.73 -24.02
N THR A 481 -9.91 -35.80 -22.95
CA THR A 481 -9.07 -36.94 -22.60
C THR A 481 -9.58 -37.57 -21.30
N ALA A 482 -9.66 -38.90 -21.28
CA ALA A 482 -9.92 -39.70 -20.09
C ALA A 482 -8.75 -40.65 -19.86
N ALA A 483 -8.45 -40.93 -18.58
CA ALA A 483 -7.32 -41.75 -18.18
C ALA A 483 -7.76 -42.83 -17.18
N ALA A 484 -7.09 -43.98 -17.22
CA ALA A 484 -7.25 -45.06 -16.26
C ALA A 484 -5.89 -45.65 -15.88
N SER A 485 -5.66 -45.83 -14.57
CA SER A 485 -4.38 -46.37 -14.08
C SER A 485 -4.29 -47.88 -14.31
N LEU A 486 -3.15 -48.35 -14.79
CA LEU A 486 -2.88 -49.78 -15.01
C LEU A 486 -1.60 -50.20 -14.29
N THR A 487 -1.72 -51.16 -13.37
CA THR A 487 -0.58 -51.81 -12.70
C THR A 487 -0.39 -53.20 -13.28
N VAL A 488 0.82 -53.52 -13.73
CA VAL A 488 1.21 -54.84 -14.20
C VAL A 488 2.20 -55.46 -13.21
N ASN A 489 1.86 -56.61 -12.64
CA ASN A 489 2.71 -57.32 -11.69
C ASN A 489 3.60 -58.35 -12.41
N SER A 490 4.82 -58.54 -11.88
CA SER A 490 5.75 -59.59 -12.31
C SER A 490 5.20 -60.97 -11.99
N SER A 491 5.44 -61.96 -12.86
CA SER A 491 5.26 -63.37 -12.49
C SER A 491 6.29 -63.74 -11.41
N SER A 492 5.83 -64.19 -10.25
CA SER A 492 6.65 -64.38 -9.05
C SER A 492 7.74 -65.46 -9.17
N GLN A 493 9.00 -65.14 -8.82
CA GLN A 493 9.84 -65.87 -7.85
C GLN A 493 10.87 -64.90 -7.22
N GLY A 494 11.08 -64.98 -5.89
CA GLY A 494 11.61 -63.87 -5.07
C GLY A 494 13.05 -63.97 -4.55
N SER A 495 13.45 -63.01 -3.69
CA SER A 495 14.40 -63.11 -2.56
C SER A 495 14.70 -61.70 -1.99
N ASN A 496 14.77 -61.55 -0.66
CA ASN A 496 15.12 -60.33 0.07
C ASN A 496 16.65 -60.17 0.21
N THR A 497 17.17 -58.95 0.04
CA THR A 497 18.53 -58.53 0.46
C THR A 497 18.47 -57.07 0.93
N PRO A 498 19.22 -56.64 1.98
CA PRO A 498 19.19 -55.25 2.43
C PRO A 498 19.79 -54.34 1.34
N VAL A 499 19.01 -53.37 0.87
CA VAL A 499 19.43 -52.41 -0.15
C VAL A 499 20.11 -51.23 0.54
N THR A 500 21.34 -50.91 0.12
CA THR A 500 22.04 -49.69 0.55
C THR A 500 21.52 -48.52 -0.28
N HIS A 501 20.86 -47.55 0.36
CA HIS A 501 20.25 -46.40 -0.31
C HIS A 501 21.27 -45.32 -0.68
N VAL A 502 21.15 -44.77 -1.90
CA VAL A 502 21.92 -43.60 -2.35
C VAL A 502 21.27 -42.33 -1.79
N VAL A 503 22.07 -41.50 -1.12
CA VAL A 503 21.63 -40.22 -0.52
C VAL A 503 22.24 -39.02 -1.26
N LYS A 504 21.43 -37.98 -1.51
CA LYS A 504 21.87 -36.69 -2.07
C LYS A 504 21.59 -35.54 -1.10
N ASN A 505 22.55 -34.65 -0.90
CA ASN A 505 22.34 -33.40 -0.15
C ASN A 505 21.91 -32.31 -1.13
N VAL A 506 20.77 -31.66 -0.89
CA VAL A 506 20.26 -30.56 -1.74
C VAL A 506 19.80 -29.39 -0.87
N SER A 507 19.61 -28.23 -1.49
CA SER A 507 18.94 -27.09 -0.86
C SER A 507 17.66 -26.73 -1.61
N MET A 508 16.58 -26.43 -0.89
CA MET A 508 15.30 -26.03 -1.50
C MET A 508 14.69 -24.78 -0.86
N ALA A 509 13.98 -23.99 -1.66
CA ALA A 509 13.11 -22.91 -1.24
C ALA A 509 11.75 -22.94 -1.99
N VAL A 510 10.70 -22.45 -1.35
CA VAL A 510 9.35 -22.31 -1.94
C VAL A 510 8.90 -20.86 -1.81
N VAL A 511 8.51 -20.26 -2.94
CA VAL A 511 8.10 -18.85 -3.03
C VAL A 511 6.65 -18.73 -3.47
N GLY A 512 5.83 -18.09 -2.65
CA GLY A 512 4.40 -17.91 -2.85
C GLY A 512 4.02 -16.83 -3.88
N PRO A 513 2.72 -16.68 -4.17
CA PRO A 513 2.21 -15.75 -5.19
C PRO A 513 2.48 -14.27 -4.86
N GLN A 514 2.62 -13.92 -3.59
CA GLN A 514 2.98 -12.56 -3.14
C GLN A 514 4.50 -12.37 -3.05
N GLY A 515 5.30 -13.32 -3.55
CA GLY A 515 6.75 -13.30 -3.48
C GLY A 515 7.33 -13.61 -2.09
N ASN A 516 6.49 -14.02 -1.14
CA ASN A 516 6.88 -14.40 0.21
C ASN A 516 7.45 -15.83 0.26
N LEU A 517 8.33 -16.05 1.23
CA LEU A 517 8.99 -17.34 1.44
C LEU A 517 8.07 -18.28 2.24
N LEU A 518 7.61 -19.35 1.61
CA LEU A 518 6.75 -20.37 2.22
C LEU A 518 7.59 -21.49 2.88
N PHE A 519 8.79 -21.72 2.37
CA PHE A 519 9.75 -22.69 2.89
C PHE A 519 11.17 -22.36 2.43
N GLY A 520 12.16 -22.74 3.24
CA GLY A 520 13.58 -22.58 2.91
C GLY A 520 14.03 -21.12 2.78
N PRO A 521 15.17 -20.83 2.14
CA PRO A 521 16.23 -21.75 1.77
C PRO A 521 16.63 -22.68 2.92
N SER A 522 16.66 -23.99 2.68
CA SER A 522 17.05 -24.99 3.68
C SER A 522 17.68 -26.19 3.01
N SER A 523 18.70 -26.77 3.65
CA SER A 523 19.41 -27.96 3.14
C SER A 523 18.99 -29.22 3.87
N PHE A 524 18.81 -30.31 3.12
CA PHE A 524 18.41 -31.61 3.65
C PHE A 524 18.81 -32.74 2.69
N GLN A 525 18.53 -33.98 3.09
CA GLN A 525 18.90 -35.19 2.36
C GLN A 525 17.69 -35.81 1.63
N VAL A 526 17.93 -36.28 0.41
CA VAL A 526 16.97 -37.07 -0.39
C VAL A 526 17.53 -38.46 -0.62
N GLN A 527 16.73 -39.48 -0.34
CA GLN A 527 17.10 -40.89 -0.52
C GLN A 527 16.50 -41.45 -1.83
N ASP A 528 17.15 -42.44 -2.41
CA ASP A 528 16.76 -43.03 -3.70
C ASP A 528 15.49 -43.90 -3.66
N ASP A 529 15.10 -44.36 -2.48
CA ASP A 529 13.83 -45.04 -2.21
C ASP A 529 12.65 -44.09 -1.96
N ASN A 530 12.88 -42.77 -2.02
CA ASN A 530 11.78 -41.81 -2.08
C ASN A 530 10.83 -42.20 -3.22
N LYS A 531 9.51 -42.04 -3.02
CA LYS A 531 8.49 -42.41 -4.03
C LYS A 531 8.65 -41.68 -5.38
N TRP A 532 9.41 -40.59 -5.42
CA TRP A 532 9.79 -39.85 -6.63
C TRP A 532 11.26 -40.03 -7.02
N GLY A 533 11.99 -40.92 -6.35
CA GLY A 533 13.42 -41.15 -6.48
C GLY A 533 14.25 -39.90 -6.17
N LEU A 534 15.52 -39.91 -6.63
CA LEU A 534 16.41 -38.75 -6.60
C LEU A 534 16.01 -37.72 -7.67
N SER A 535 14.86 -37.08 -7.48
CA SER A 535 14.31 -36.03 -8.36
C SER A 535 13.98 -34.74 -7.62
N VAL A 536 13.66 -33.68 -8.38
CA VAL A 536 13.19 -32.39 -7.82
C VAL A 536 11.89 -32.56 -7.03
N LEU A 537 10.98 -33.44 -7.48
CA LEU A 537 9.77 -33.77 -6.73
C LEU A 537 10.07 -34.64 -5.49
N GLY A 538 11.12 -35.47 -5.56
CA GLY A 538 11.67 -36.18 -4.40
C GLY A 538 12.25 -35.23 -3.35
N ALA A 539 12.88 -34.14 -3.77
CA ALA A 539 13.33 -33.08 -2.87
C ALA A 539 12.15 -32.33 -2.21
N LEU A 540 11.09 -32.01 -2.97
CA LEU A 540 9.88 -31.43 -2.39
C LEU A 540 9.24 -32.34 -1.35
N ASP A 541 9.17 -33.64 -1.63
CA ASP A 541 8.62 -34.63 -0.70
C ASP A 541 9.49 -34.81 0.56
N ALA A 542 10.81 -34.92 0.40
CA ALA A 542 11.75 -35.05 1.52
C ALA A 542 11.82 -33.80 2.42
N SER A 543 11.41 -32.63 1.90
CA SER A 543 11.36 -31.39 2.68
C SER A 543 10.26 -31.36 3.75
N GLY A 544 9.23 -32.21 3.62
CA GLY A 544 8.05 -32.21 4.47
C GLY A 544 7.01 -31.12 4.17
N VAL A 545 7.22 -30.27 3.17
CA VAL A 545 6.24 -29.27 2.74
C VAL A 545 5.04 -29.95 2.09
N GLU A 546 3.81 -29.59 2.48
CA GLU A 546 2.60 -30.15 1.87
C GLU A 546 2.55 -29.84 0.36
N TYR A 547 2.28 -30.84 -0.48
CA TYR A 547 2.08 -30.62 -1.91
C TYR A 547 1.05 -31.60 -2.50
N LYS A 548 0.48 -31.23 -3.65
CA LYS A 548 -0.40 -32.09 -4.46
C LYS A 548 0.10 -32.14 -5.90
N THR A 549 -0.05 -33.28 -6.56
CA THR A 549 0.37 -33.47 -7.96
C THR A 549 -0.75 -33.99 -8.85
N SER A 550 -0.56 -33.86 -10.16
CA SER A 550 -1.40 -34.48 -11.18
C SER A 550 -0.54 -34.99 -12.32
N TYR A 551 -0.91 -36.14 -12.88
CA TYR A 551 -0.17 -36.76 -13.96
C TYR A 551 -0.58 -36.18 -15.32
N TRP A 552 0.40 -35.73 -16.09
CA TRP A 552 0.24 -35.16 -17.44
C TRP A 552 1.01 -36.00 -18.46
N ASP A 553 0.32 -36.80 -19.26
CA ASP A 553 0.90 -37.64 -20.32
C ASP A 553 1.34 -36.81 -21.54
N PRO A 554 2.52 -37.02 -22.16
CA PRO A 554 3.63 -37.92 -21.78
C PRO A 554 4.67 -37.29 -20.85
N TYR A 555 4.37 -36.13 -20.28
CA TYR A 555 5.33 -35.25 -19.62
C TYR A 555 5.70 -35.66 -18.18
N GLY A 556 4.80 -36.32 -17.44
CA GLY A 556 4.99 -36.77 -16.05
C GLY A 556 4.13 -36.02 -15.02
N TYR A 557 4.50 -36.11 -13.74
CA TYR A 557 3.76 -35.47 -12.64
C TYR A 557 4.04 -33.96 -12.54
N SER A 558 2.99 -33.15 -12.70
CA SER A 558 2.98 -31.71 -12.43
C SER A 558 2.59 -31.43 -10.98
N VAL A 559 3.07 -30.31 -10.42
CA VAL A 559 2.71 -29.86 -9.07
C VAL A 559 1.51 -28.92 -9.16
N ASN A 560 0.45 -29.24 -8.41
CA ASN A 560 -0.83 -28.50 -8.42
C ASN A 560 -0.97 -27.57 -7.22
N SER A 561 -0.33 -27.89 -6.09
CA SER A 561 -0.30 -27.01 -4.92
C SER A 561 0.95 -27.28 -4.10
N ILE A 562 1.43 -26.25 -3.41
CA ILE A 562 2.48 -26.34 -2.40
C ILE A 562 2.06 -25.47 -1.20
N ALA A 563 2.24 -25.96 0.03
CA ALA A 563 1.90 -25.28 1.28
C ALA A 563 0.47 -24.71 1.31
N GLY A 564 -0.52 -25.50 0.86
CA GLY A 564 -1.92 -25.09 0.81
C GLY A 564 -2.32 -24.14 -0.33
N VAL A 565 -1.36 -23.64 -1.12
CA VAL A 565 -1.63 -22.70 -2.22
C VAL A 565 -1.75 -23.46 -3.55
N ALA A 566 -2.95 -23.48 -4.13
CA ALA A 566 -3.22 -24.15 -5.40
C ALA A 566 -2.87 -23.29 -6.63
N ALA A 567 -2.37 -23.94 -7.68
CA ALA A 567 -2.25 -23.36 -9.01
C ALA A 567 -3.65 -22.97 -9.51
N SER A 568 -3.81 -21.73 -9.97
CA SER A 568 -5.12 -21.19 -10.40
C SER A 568 -4.95 -20.04 -11.40
N GLY A 569 -5.96 -19.84 -12.25
CA GLY A 569 -5.94 -18.80 -13.28
C GLY A 569 -4.88 -19.06 -14.36
N SER A 570 -4.20 -17.99 -14.80
CA SER A 570 -3.23 -18.01 -15.90
C SER A 570 -1.82 -18.47 -15.52
N GLY A 571 -1.58 -18.96 -14.31
CA GLY A 571 -0.32 -19.64 -14.04
C GLY A 571 -0.36 -20.64 -12.91
N GLY A 572 0.83 -21.06 -12.46
CA GLY A 572 0.94 -22.02 -11.38
C GLY A 572 2.36 -22.23 -10.89
N TRP A 573 2.55 -23.40 -10.26
CA TRP A 573 3.82 -23.80 -9.69
C TRP A 573 4.80 -24.21 -10.77
N MET A 574 5.89 -23.45 -10.85
CA MET A 574 7.07 -23.79 -11.61
C MET A 574 8.21 -24.14 -10.65
N TYR A 575 9.25 -24.75 -11.19
CA TYR A 575 10.50 -24.92 -10.45
C TYR A 575 11.69 -24.50 -11.28
N ALA A 576 12.76 -24.13 -10.59
CA ALA A 576 14.08 -23.96 -11.17
C ALA A 576 15.09 -24.84 -10.44
N LEU A 577 16.04 -25.38 -11.20
CA LEU A 577 17.19 -26.13 -10.71
C LEU A 577 18.45 -25.33 -11.05
N ASN A 578 19.22 -24.96 -10.03
CA ASN A 578 20.45 -24.16 -10.15
C ASN A 578 20.23 -22.88 -10.98
N GLY A 579 19.14 -22.17 -10.70
CA GLY A 579 18.77 -20.91 -11.36
C GLY A 579 18.18 -21.04 -12.77
N LYS A 580 17.98 -22.26 -13.28
CA LYS A 580 17.40 -22.51 -14.61
C LYS A 580 16.02 -23.11 -14.48
N ASN A 581 15.06 -22.58 -15.24
CA ASN A 581 13.71 -23.13 -15.31
C ASN A 581 13.73 -24.61 -15.68
N GLY A 582 12.92 -25.38 -14.97
CA GLY A 582 12.69 -26.78 -15.25
C GLY A 582 12.23 -26.98 -16.69
N THR A 583 12.98 -27.79 -17.45
CA THR A 583 12.62 -28.18 -18.82
C THR A 583 11.91 -29.53 -18.89
N LYS A 584 11.78 -30.20 -17.74
CA LYS A 584 11.08 -31.47 -17.54
C LYS A 584 10.08 -31.30 -16.41
N MET A 585 9.13 -32.24 -16.27
CA MET A 585 8.33 -32.29 -15.05
C MET A 585 9.22 -32.56 -13.83
N ALA A 586 8.86 -32.02 -12.67
CA ALA A 586 9.67 -32.10 -11.45
C ALA A 586 10.02 -33.54 -11.05
N GLY A 587 9.09 -34.49 -11.25
CA GLY A 587 9.33 -35.92 -10.97
C GLY A 587 10.31 -36.60 -11.93
N ASN A 588 10.56 -36.00 -13.11
CA ASN A 588 11.46 -36.52 -14.14
C ASN A 588 12.79 -35.74 -14.21
N CYS A 589 13.02 -34.82 -13.26
CA CYS A 589 14.22 -34.00 -13.20
C CYS A 589 15.12 -34.50 -12.08
N SER A 590 16.19 -35.22 -12.44
CA SER A 590 17.14 -35.78 -11.48
C SER A 590 17.91 -34.69 -10.73
N ILE A 591 18.26 -34.98 -9.47
CA ILE A 591 19.05 -34.10 -8.59
C ILE A 591 20.42 -34.70 -8.28
N ASN A 592 21.40 -33.83 -8.03
CA ASN A 592 22.76 -34.13 -7.60
C ASN A 592 23.06 -33.51 -6.24
N ASN A 593 24.23 -33.82 -5.68
CA ASN A 593 24.70 -33.12 -4.47
C ASN A 593 24.85 -31.63 -4.75
N ASP A 594 24.46 -30.82 -3.78
CA ASP A 594 24.58 -29.36 -3.74
C ASP A 594 23.65 -28.61 -4.72
N ASP A 595 22.70 -29.31 -5.34
CA ASP A 595 21.69 -28.68 -6.19
C ASP A 595 20.78 -27.72 -5.39
N GLN A 596 20.50 -26.56 -5.97
CA GLN A 596 19.59 -25.53 -5.46
C GLN A 596 18.26 -25.58 -6.22
N ILE A 597 17.17 -25.83 -5.49
CA ILE A 597 15.83 -26.04 -6.06
C ILE A 597 14.91 -24.92 -5.58
N VAL A 598 14.33 -24.17 -6.51
CA VAL A 598 13.33 -23.14 -6.19
C VAL A 598 12.00 -23.53 -6.78
N PHE A 599 11.01 -23.83 -5.94
CA PHE A 599 9.61 -23.83 -6.37
C PHE A 599 9.06 -22.42 -6.24
N TYR A 600 8.42 -21.91 -7.28
CA TYR A 600 7.90 -20.55 -7.28
C TYR A 600 6.59 -20.47 -8.04
N TRP A 601 5.72 -19.58 -7.58
CA TRP A 601 4.49 -19.24 -8.29
C TRP A 601 4.86 -18.30 -9.46
N ALA A 602 4.83 -18.83 -10.68
CA ALA A 602 4.90 -18.08 -11.94
C ALA A 602 3.54 -17.75 -12.61
N SER A 603 3.18 -16.47 -12.73
CA SER A 603 1.97 -15.97 -13.44
C SER A 603 1.91 -16.28 -14.94
N SER A 604 3.01 -16.79 -15.52
CA SER A 604 3.13 -17.25 -16.91
C SER A 604 4.27 -18.27 -17.04
N MET A 605 4.24 -19.12 -18.07
CA MET A 605 5.31 -20.11 -18.33
C MET A 605 6.67 -19.48 -18.68
N THR A 606 6.70 -18.18 -18.99
CA THR A 606 7.93 -17.43 -19.29
C THR A 606 8.51 -16.71 -18.07
N ALA A 607 7.83 -16.78 -16.91
CA ALA A 607 8.32 -16.12 -15.71
C ALA A 607 9.67 -16.71 -15.29
N GLN A 608 10.63 -15.82 -15.03
CA GLN A 608 11.93 -16.21 -14.53
C GLN A 608 11.85 -16.56 -13.04
N PRO A 609 12.64 -17.53 -12.59
CA PRO A 609 12.62 -17.95 -11.20
C PRO A 609 13.29 -16.91 -10.31
N PRO A 610 12.90 -16.80 -9.03
CA PRO A 610 13.69 -16.08 -8.04
C PRO A 610 15.12 -16.63 -8.02
N LEU A 611 16.12 -15.73 -7.95
CA LEU A 611 17.51 -16.15 -7.78
C LEU A 611 17.70 -16.70 -6.37
N TRP A 612 18.48 -17.78 -6.23
CA TRP A 612 18.75 -18.38 -4.92
C TRP A 612 19.36 -17.36 -3.93
N SER A 613 20.22 -16.48 -4.42
CA SER A 613 20.81 -15.38 -3.65
C SER A 613 19.75 -14.42 -3.09
N ASP A 614 18.71 -14.08 -3.87
CA ASP A 614 17.60 -13.23 -3.41
C ASP A 614 16.86 -13.88 -2.23
N LEU A 615 16.65 -15.20 -2.29
CA LEU A 615 15.91 -15.95 -1.28
C LEU A 615 16.68 -16.10 0.03
N VAL A 616 18.01 -16.26 -0.04
CA VAL A 616 18.88 -16.30 1.15
C VAL A 616 18.81 -14.96 1.88
N LYS A 617 18.87 -13.85 1.13
CA LYS A 617 18.77 -12.50 1.72
C LYS A 617 17.39 -12.26 2.33
N LEU A 618 16.32 -12.72 1.65
CA LEU A 618 14.95 -12.63 2.15
C LEU A 618 14.79 -13.39 3.48
N GLN A 619 15.30 -14.62 3.58
CA GLN A 619 15.25 -15.41 4.82
C GLN A 619 16.00 -14.74 5.98
N GLN A 620 17.16 -14.15 5.71
CA GLN A 620 17.95 -13.48 6.74
C GLN A 620 17.29 -12.17 7.22
N SER A 621 16.58 -11.46 6.34
CA SER A 621 15.80 -10.27 6.73
C SER A 621 14.64 -10.60 7.70
N SER A 622 14.04 -11.78 7.57
CA SER A 622 12.96 -12.27 8.45
C SER A 622 13.41 -12.62 9.87
N THR A 623 14.72 -12.74 10.11
CA THR A 623 15.29 -13.13 11.42
C THR A 623 15.82 -11.96 12.25
N VAL A 624 15.81 -10.74 11.70
CA VAL A 624 16.26 -9.52 12.41
C VAL A 624 15.04 -8.73 12.86
N SER A 625 14.62 -8.96 14.11
CA SER A 625 13.70 -8.09 14.84
C SER A 625 14.41 -6.78 15.20
N GLY A 626 14.38 -5.80 14.29
CA GLY A 626 14.85 -4.44 14.55
C GLY A 626 14.98 -3.62 13.27
N ASN A 627 14.41 -2.41 13.25
CA ASN A 627 14.44 -1.42 12.17
C ASN A 627 15.70 -1.48 11.30
N SER A 628 15.65 -2.22 10.20
CA SER A 628 16.59 -2.10 9.08
C SER A 628 16.03 -2.82 7.85
N SER A 629 15.32 -2.07 7.02
CA SER A 629 15.03 -2.47 5.64
C SER A 629 16.35 -2.52 4.86
N GLY A 630 16.99 -3.70 4.84
CA GLY A 630 18.29 -3.88 4.22
C GLY A 630 18.58 -5.32 3.80
N THR A 631 18.59 -5.54 2.49
CA THR A 631 19.14 -6.71 1.81
C THR A 631 20.61 -6.93 2.23
N LEU A 632 20.96 -8.07 2.85
CA LEU A 632 22.36 -8.40 3.20
C LEU A 632 23.24 -8.56 1.93
N ILE A 633 24.48 -8.08 1.96
CA ILE A 633 25.43 -8.19 0.85
C ILE A 633 26.03 -9.59 0.84
N ASP A 634 25.88 -10.35 -0.25
CA ASP A 634 26.60 -11.63 -0.39
C ASP A 634 28.08 -11.36 -0.69
N THR A 635 28.94 -11.59 0.30
CA THR A 635 30.38 -11.37 0.16
C THR A 635 31.12 -12.55 -0.49
N LYS A 636 30.48 -13.72 -0.63
CA LYS A 636 31.09 -14.91 -1.25
C LYS A 636 31.23 -14.77 -2.76
N THR A 637 30.36 -13.98 -3.36
CA THR A 637 30.37 -13.69 -4.80
C THR A 637 31.10 -12.39 -5.14
N SER A 638 31.66 -11.68 -4.16
CA SER A 638 32.38 -10.42 -4.35
C SER A 638 33.63 -10.53 -5.22
N GLY A 639 33.96 -9.44 -5.90
CA GLY A 639 35.31 -9.16 -6.36
C GLY A 639 36.16 -8.63 -5.21
N THR A 640 37.41 -9.08 -5.13
CA THR A 640 38.43 -8.49 -4.27
C THR A 640 39.38 -7.66 -5.12
N VAL A 641 39.86 -6.54 -4.58
CA VAL A 641 40.89 -5.73 -5.24
C VAL A 641 42.23 -6.15 -4.69
N GLY A 642 43.18 -6.52 -5.56
CA GLY A 642 44.53 -6.83 -5.14
C GLY A 642 45.31 -5.57 -4.76
N ASP A 643 46.22 -5.66 -3.79
CA ASP A 643 46.99 -4.48 -3.32
C ASP A 643 47.82 -3.80 -4.43
N SER A 644 48.30 -4.58 -5.41
CA SER A 644 49.03 -4.05 -6.57
C SER A 644 48.13 -3.28 -7.54
N GLU A 645 46.90 -3.76 -7.73
CA GLU A 645 45.88 -3.10 -8.54
C GLU A 645 45.47 -1.79 -7.88
N LEU A 646 45.16 -1.82 -6.58
CA LEU A 646 44.81 -0.64 -5.82
C LEU A 646 45.94 0.40 -5.81
N SER A 647 47.17 -0.03 -5.56
CA SER A 647 48.35 0.85 -5.58
C SER A 647 48.52 1.55 -6.93
N THR A 648 48.21 0.86 -8.03
CA THR A 648 48.24 1.42 -9.39
C THR A 648 47.10 2.42 -9.59
N ALA A 649 45.88 2.09 -9.14
CA ALA A 649 44.73 2.99 -9.20
C ALA A 649 44.97 4.29 -8.40
N ILE A 650 45.55 4.19 -7.20
CA ILE A 650 45.91 5.34 -6.35
C ILE A 650 46.93 6.24 -7.04
N LYS A 651 47.94 5.68 -7.73
CA LYS A 651 48.92 6.47 -8.50
C LYS A 651 48.27 7.16 -9.70
N ASN A 652 47.42 6.45 -10.44
CA ASN A 652 46.75 7.00 -11.62
C ASN A 652 45.70 8.06 -11.27
N ALA A 653 45.20 8.10 -10.03
CA ALA A 653 44.26 9.12 -9.57
C ALA A 653 44.82 10.55 -9.64
N ASP A 654 46.15 10.74 -9.65
CA ASP A 654 46.77 12.06 -9.78
C ASP A 654 46.54 12.68 -11.17
N SER A 655 46.51 11.85 -12.22
CA SER A 655 46.27 12.31 -13.59
C SER A 655 44.81 12.21 -14.01
N THR A 656 44.08 11.20 -13.52
CA THR A 656 42.69 10.93 -13.90
C THR A 656 41.65 11.61 -13.00
N GLY A 657 42.05 12.07 -11.82
CA GLY A 657 41.20 12.73 -10.85
C GLY A 657 40.44 11.80 -9.90
N ASN A 658 40.29 10.51 -10.22
CA ASN A 658 39.56 9.52 -9.43
C ASN A 658 40.39 8.25 -9.21
N ILE A 659 40.24 7.62 -8.04
CA ILE A 659 40.71 6.25 -7.82
C ILE A 659 39.68 5.33 -8.46
N THR A 660 40.04 4.65 -9.55
CA THR A 660 39.10 3.81 -10.29
C THR A 660 39.39 2.34 -10.04
N ILE A 661 38.40 1.62 -9.52
CA ILE A 661 38.44 0.18 -9.29
C ILE A 661 37.21 -0.48 -9.91
N ARG A 662 37.38 -1.73 -10.35
CA ARG A 662 36.33 -2.46 -11.06
C ARG A 662 36.22 -3.87 -10.52
N ALA A 663 35.00 -4.30 -10.23
CA ALA A 663 34.72 -5.70 -9.99
C ALA A 663 34.78 -6.47 -11.32
N GLY A 664 35.25 -7.73 -11.28
CA GLY A 664 35.21 -8.60 -12.46
C GLY A 664 33.79 -8.70 -13.03
N ASP A 665 33.66 -8.94 -14.34
CA ASP A 665 32.38 -8.77 -15.07
C ASP A 665 31.22 -9.64 -14.54
N THR A 666 31.52 -10.74 -13.84
CA THR A 666 30.51 -11.65 -13.25
C THR A 666 30.15 -11.32 -11.81
N LYS A 667 30.75 -10.28 -11.23
CA LYS A 667 30.65 -9.93 -9.81
C LYS A 667 29.56 -8.88 -9.57
N THR A 668 28.78 -9.05 -8.51
CA THR A 668 27.68 -8.16 -8.06
C THR A 668 28.08 -7.23 -6.92
N SER A 669 29.29 -7.41 -6.40
CA SER A 669 29.83 -6.66 -5.28
C SER A 669 31.36 -6.57 -5.37
N LEU A 670 31.90 -5.56 -4.71
CA LEU A 670 33.32 -5.32 -4.54
C LEU A 670 33.60 -5.08 -3.06
N VAL A 671 34.68 -5.68 -2.56
CA VAL A 671 35.07 -5.58 -1.15
C VAL A 671 36.47 -4.98 -1.03
N LEU A 672 36.62 -4.05 -0.08
CA LEU A 672 37.88 -3.41 0.29
C LEU A 672 38.19 -3.73 1.75
N SER A 673 39.43 -4.06 2.07
CA SER A 673 39.86 -4.17 3.47
C SER A 673 39.88 -2.78 4.14
N GLY A 674 39.86 -2.74 5.48
CA GLY A 674 40.03 -1.50 6.24
C GLY A 674 41.32 -0.74 5.88
N ASP A 675 42.41 -1.47 5.63
CA ASP A 675 43.70 -0.90 5.21
C ASP A 675 43.61 -0.28 3.81
N GLN A 676 43.06 -1.03 2.85
CA GLN A 676 42.86 -0.56 1.48
C GLN A 676 41.96 0.68 1.44
N PHE A 677 40.89 0.70 2.22
CA PHE A 677 40.01 1.86 2.33
C PHE A 677 40.73 3.05 2.98
N SER A 678 41.56 2.80 3.99
CA SER A 678 42.37 3.85 4.62
C SER A 678 43.34 4.50 3.63
N ASP A 679 44.00 3.69 2.78
CA ASP A 679 44.87 4.20 1.72
C ASP A 679 44.11 5.07 0.71
N ILE A 680 42.89 4.67 0.35
CA ILE A 680 41.99 5.42 -0.53
C ILE A 680 41.62 6.77 0.12
N VAL A 681 41.22 6.78 1.40
CA VAL A 681 40.87 8.00 2.13
C VAL A 681 42.07 8.94 2.22
N ASN A 682 43.25 8.41 2.54
CA ASN A 682 44.48 9.19 2.66
C ASN A 682 44.88 9.88 1.35
N LYS A 683 44.53 9.29 0.21
CA LYS A 683 44.77 9.90 -1.11
C LYS A 683 43.91 11.14 -1.36
N ALA A 684 42.79 11.31 -0.65
CA ALA A 684 41.87 12.44 -0.75
C ALA A 684 41.38 12.69 -2.20
N LYS A 685 41.06 11.61 -2.90
CA LYS A 685 40.46 11.62 -4.25
C LYS A 685 39.15 10.82 -4.23
N PRO A 686 38.16 11.15 -5.08
CA PRO A 686 36.94 10.37 -5.20
C PRO A 686 37.24 8.92 -5.62
N LEU A 687 36.47 7.98 -5.07
CA LEU A 687 36.53 6.57 -5.40
C LEU A 687 35.43 6.25 -6.43
N ALA A 688 35.84 5.85 -7.63
CA ALA A 688 34.98 5.38 -8.71
C ALA A 688 34.97 3.85 -8.74
N VAL A 689 33.85 3.24 -8.34
CA VAL A 689 33.68 1.78 -8.28
C VAL A 689 32.76 1.35 -9.40
N THR A 690 33.24 0.45 -10.25
CA THR A 690 32.45 -0.13 -11.34
C THR A 690 32.07 -1.57 -11.03
N VAL A 691 30.77 -1.87 -11.01
CA VAL A 691 30.21 -3.20 -10.79
C VAL A 691 29.09 -3.42 -11.81
N GLN A 692 29.07 -4.57 -12.48
CA GLN A 692 28.11 -4.88 -13.57
C GLN A 692 28.00 -3.78 -14.66
N GLY A 693 29.11 -3.09 -14.96
CA GLY A 693 29.14 -2.01 -15.95
C GLY A 693 28.51 -0.68 -15.50
N VAL A 694 28.03 -0.61 -14.26
CA VAL A 694 27.50 0.59 -13.61
C VAL A 694 28.57 1.18 -12.70
N GLN A 695 28.70 2.50 -12.69
CA GLN A 695 29.72 3.20 -11.91
C GLN A 695 29.09 4.05 -10.81
N ALA A 696 29.59 3.89 -9.58
CA ALA A 696 29.33 4.78 -8.45
C ALA A 696 30.60 5.54 -8.09
N ILE A 697 30.53 6.86 -7.97
CA ILE A 697 31.65 7.74 -7.65
C ILE A 697 31.31 8.51 -6.38
N PHE A 698 32.03 8.28 -5.29
CA PHE A 698 31.79 8.98 -4.03
C PHE A 698 33.09 9.44 -3.38
N ASP A 699 32.96 10.38 -2.44
CA ASP A 699 34.06 10.83 -1.61
C ASP A 699 34.16 9.91 -0.38
N PRO A 700 35.17 9.04 -0.32
CA PRO A 700 35.31 8.10 0.79
C PRO A 700 35.58 8.82 2.13
N GLY A 701 36.14 10.02 2.11
CA GLY A 701 36.38 10.82 3.32
C GLY A 701 35.12 11.47 3.91
N LYS A 702 34.04 11.57 3.14
CA LYS A 702 32.72 12.04 3.62
C LYS A 702 31.87 10.93 4.23
N LEU A 703 32.31 9.68 4.11
CA LEU A 703 31.68 8.58 4.82
C LEU A 703 32.15 8.64 6.26
N GLU A 704 31.21 8.77 7.22
CA GLU A 704 31.48 8.84 8.68
C GLU A 704 31.96 7.48 9.24
N LEU A 705 32.94 6.85 8.58
CA LEU A 705 33.36 5.45 8.78
C LEU A 705 34.80 5.31 9.28
N ALA A 706 35.60 6.38 9.21
CA ALA A 706 37.04 6.32 9.42
C ALA A 706 37.42 5.78 10.81
N ASP A 707 36.61 6.04 11.85
CA ASP A 707 36.86 5.51 13.20
C ASP A 707 36.34 4.09 13.41
N GLN A 708 35.39 3.62 12.60
CA GLN A 708 34.80 2.28 12.68
C GLN A 708 35.70 1.25 11.96
N LEU A 709 36.21 1.61 10.78
CA LEU A 709 37.13 0.78 10.00
C LEU A 709 38.52 0.65 10.62
N LYS A 710 38.95 1.63 11.46
CA LYS A 710 40.23 1.56 12.20
C LYS A 710 40.17 0.67 13.46
N LYS A 711 38.98 0.34 13.96
CA LYS A 711 38.80 -0.38 15.24
C LYS A 711 38.51 -1.87 15.07
N SER A 712 38.39 -2.35 13.84
CA SER A 712 37.92 -3.70 13.53
C SER A 712 38.61 -4.27 12.29
N ASP A 713 38.80 -5.59 12.24
CA ASP A 713 39.23 -6.38 11.05
C ASP A 713 38.16 -6.35 9.92
N SER A 714 37.42 -5.26 9.80
CA SER A 714 36.22 -5.15 8.99
C SER A 714 36.51 -4.68 7.57
N GLN A 715 35.63 -5.04 6.65
CA GLN A 715 35.72 -4.75 5.23
C GLN A 715 34.59 -3.81 4.81
N LEU A 716 34.85 -2.94 3.83
CA LEU A 716 33.81 -2.16 3.17
C LEU A 716 33.32 -2.93 1.95
N ALA A 717 32.03 -3.26 1.92
CA ALA A 717 31.39 -3.94 0.80
C ALA A 717 30.46 -2.98 0.05
N ILE A 718 30.64 -2.91 -1.27
CA ILE A 718 29.86 -2.10 -2.20
C ILE A 718 29.18 -3.06 -3.16
N SER A 719 27.85 -3.04 -3.23
CA SER A 719 27.07 -3.90 -4.12
C SER A 719 26.25 -3.07 -5.09
N ILE A 720 26.28 -3.47 -6.36
CA ILE A 720 25.42 -2.96 -7.42
C ILE A 720 24.89 -4.17 -8.16
N GLU A 721 23.61 -4.45 -7.98
CA GLU A 721 22.98 -5.66 -8.47
C GLU A 721 21.81 -5.32 -9.39
N LYS A 722 21.87 -5.77 -10.63
CA LYS A 722 20.72 -5.72 -11.53
C LYS A 722 19.58 -6.56 -10.94
N LEU A 723 18.40 -5.97 -10.80
CA LEU A 723 17.20 -6.71 -10.41
C LEU A 723 16.85 -7.75 -11.48
N SER A 724 16.50 -8.95 -11.02
CA SER A 724 15.88 -9.96 -11.86
C SER A 724 14.47 -9.54 -12.29
N ASP A 725 13.93 -10.18 -13.33
CA ASP A 725 12.53 -9.95 -13.75
C ASP A 725 11.54 -10.18 -12.61
N TRP A 726 11.82 -11.15 -11.74
CA TRP A 726 11.04 -11.38 -10.53
C TRP A 726 11.14 -10.21 -9.56
N GLY A 727 12.36 -9.69 -9.33
CA GLY A 727 12.58 -8.50 -8.50
C GLY A 727 11.83 -7.28 -9.05
N LEU A 728 11.80 -7.09 -10.37
CA LEU A 728 11.02 -6.02 -11.01
C LEU A 728 9.51 -6.14 -10.77
N GLN A 729 8.97 -7.36 -10.70
CA GLN A 729 7.54 -7.58 -10.49
C GLN A 729 7.12 -7.49 -9.02
N ASN A 730 8.02 -7.82 -8.09
CA ASN A 730 7.66 -8.05 -6.69
C ASN A 730 8.33 -7.07 -5.70
N LYS A 731 9.47 -6.45 -6.05
CA LYS A 731 10.17 -5.50 -5.16
C LYS A 731 9.84 -4.03 -5.45
N VAL A 732 9.41 -3.72 -6.67
CA VAL A 732 9.10 -2.35 -7.10
C VAL A 732 7.68 -2.23 -7.66
N ALA A 733 7.07 -1.06 -7.52
CA ALA A 733 5.76 -0.78 -8.11
C ALA A 733 5.85 -0.70 -9.65
N PRO A 734 4.78 -1.09 -10.38
CA PRO A 734 4.69 -0.90 -11.81
C PRO A 734 4.89 0.57 -12.21
N PHE A 735 5.55 0.78 -13.36
CA PHE A 735 5.71 2.12 -13.92
C PHE A 735 4.35 2.69 -14.35
N SER A 736 4.00 3.87 -13.86
CA SER A 736 2.70 4.53 -14.07
C SER A 736 2.89 6.01 -14.43
N GLY A 737 1.80 6.74 -14.66
CA GLY A 737 1.87 8.19 -14.92
C GLY A 737 2.55 8.58 -16.22
N GLY A 738 2.61 7.68 -17.21
CA GLY A 738 3.32 7.90 -18.46
C GLY A 738 4.84 7.74 -18.35
N LEU A 739 5.33 7.05 -17.32
CA LEU A 739 6.72 6.58 -17.25
C LEU A 739 6.84 5.17 -17.80
N LYS A 740 7.90 4.91 -18.56
CA LYS A 740 8.24 3.59 -19.09
C LYS A 740 9.69 3.26 -18.75
N LEU A 741 9.98 2.02 -18.35
CA LEU A 741 11.35 1.57 -18.14
C LEU A 741 12.17 1.68 -19.43
N ALA A 742 13.30 2.39 -19.37
CA ALA A 742 14.20 2.66 -20.49
C ALA A 742 15.54 1.91 -20.36
N GLY A 743 15.68 1.03 -19.37
CA GLY A 743 16.88 0.24 -19.14
C GLY A 743 16.65 -0.82 -18.08
N GLU A 744 17.65 -1.02 -17.23
CA GLU A 744 17.60 -1.98 -16.14
C GLU A 744 17.38 -1.25 -14.81
N VAL A 745 16.88 -1.97 -13.81
CA VAL A 745 16.83 -1.49 -12.43
C VAL A 745 17.99 -2.09 -11.66
N TYR A 746 18.72 -1.26 -10.93
CA TYR A 746 19.86 -1.68 -10.13
C TYR A 746 19.64 -1.35 -8.67
N GLU A 747 19.81 -2.32 -7.78
CA GLU A 747 19.85 -2.13 -6.34
C GLU A 747 21.30 -1.83 -5.91
N PHE A 748 21.48 -0.69 -5.23
CA PHE A 748 22.77 -0.29 -4.68
C PHE A 748 22.76 -0.51 -3.16
N ASN A 749 23.82 -1.09 -2.64
CA ASN A 749 24.02 -1.29 -1.21
C ASN A 749 25.46 -0.97 -0.81
N LEU A 750 25.63 -0.43 0.40
CA LEU A 750 26.91 -0.14 1.01
C LEU A 750 26.86 -0.64 2.46
N ALA A 751 27.83 -1.45 2.86
CA ALA A 751 27.88 -1.97 4.22
C ALA A 751 29.31 -2.15 4.73
N LEU A 752 29.48 -2.01 6.04
CA LEU A 752 30.62 -2.56 6.77
C LEU A 752 30.33 -4.03 7.05
N VAL A 753 31.32 -4.89 6.77
CA VAL A 753 31.25 -6.33 7.02
C VAL A 753 32.31 -6.69 8.05
N ASN A 754 31.87 -7.15 9.21
CA ASN A 754 32.76 -7.54 10.30
C ASN A 754 33.34 -8.95 10.09
N LYS A 755 34.39 -9.29 10.83
CA LYS A 755 35.08 -10.58 10.73
C LYS A 755 34.19 -11.79 11.03
N ASP A 756 33.16 -11.61 11.86
CA ASP A 756 32.14 -12.62 12.17
C ASP A 756 31.06 -12.74 11.07
N GLY A 757 31.14 -11.93 10.01
CA GLY A 757 30.21 -11.88 8.89
C GLY A 757 29.01 -10.96 9.12
N THR A 758 28.87 -10.34 10.30
CA THR A 758 27.80 -9.37 10.56
C THR A 758 27.97 -8.12 9.68
N GLN A 759 26.85 -7.53 9.27
CA GLN A 759 26.86 -6.37 8.37
C GLN A 759 26.13 -5.18 8.96
N GLN A 760 26.71 -4.00 8.78
CA GLN A 760 26.11 -2.71 9.12
C GLN A 760 25.93 -1.88 7.85
N LYS A 761 24.68 -1.61 7.47
CA LYS A 761 24.35 -0.79 6.30
C LYS A 761 24.78 0.67 6.52
N ILE A 762 25.24 1.30 5.45
CA ILE A 762 25.63 2.71 5.41
C ILE A 762 24.57 3.44 4.60
N GLU A 763 23.70 4.16 5.30
CA GLU A 763 22.51 4.78 4.70
C GLU A 763 22.83 6.08 3.95
N LYS A 764 23.85 6.82 4.40
CA LYS A 764 24.22 8.12 3.85
C LYS A 764 25.52 8.03 3.06
N VAL A 765 25.45 8.45 1.80
CA VAL A 765 26.59 8.57 0.87
C VAL A 765 26.57 9.96 0.22
N PRO A 766 26.88 11.04 0.99
CA PRO A 766 26.64 12.41 0.54
C PRO A 766 27.38 12.76 -0.75
N GLY A 767 26.63 13.17 -1.78
CA GLY A 767 27.19 13.64 -3.05
C GLY A 767 27.76 12.53 -3.93
N CYS A 768 27.33 11.28 -3.72
CA CYS A 768 27.67 10.17 -4.61
C CYS A 768 27.08 10.41 -6.00
N LYS A 769 27.87 10.19 -7.05
CA LYS A 769 27.41 10.22 -8.44
C LYS A 769 27.24 8.81 -8.95
N ILE A 770 26.12 8.53 -9.58
CA ILE A 770 25.85 7.24 -10.23
C ILE A 770 25.76 7.47 -11.73
N ALA A 771 26.45 6.64 -12.51
CA ALA A 771 26.39 6.62 -13.96
C ALA A 771 25.74 5.31 -14.43
N LEU A 772 24.49 5.40 -14.91
CA LEU A 772 23.74 4.29 -15.49
C LEU A 772 23.93 4.25 -17.00
N GLN A 773 24.17 3.06 -17.55
CA GLN A 773 24.30 2.86 -18.99
C GLN A 773 22.95 3.05 -19.69
N VAL A 774 22.96 3.79 -20.80
CA VAL A 774 21.79 4.01 -21.66
C VAL A 774 21.76 2.96 -22.78
N PRO A 775 20.76 2.06 -22.80
CA PRO A 775 20.63 1.05 -23.86
C PRO A 775 20.47 1.69 -25.24
N GLU A 776 21.01 1.03 -26.27
CA GLU A 776 21.04 1.53 -27.65
C GLU A 776 19.67 2.00 -28.16
N GLY A 777 18.61 1.23 -27.88
CA GLY A 777 17.25 1.51 -28.33
C GLY A 777 16.62 2.81 -27.79
N VAL A 778 17.17 3.39 -26.74
CA VAL A 778 16.65 4.63 -26.12
C VAL A 778 17.64 5.79 -26.14
N ARG A 779 18.80 5.65 -26.79
CA ARG A 779 19.82 6.72 -26.85
C ARG A 779 19.31 7.98 -27.54
N ALA A 780 18.44 7.85 -28.55
CA ALA A 780 17.79 9.00 -29.19
C ALA A 780 16.87 9.74 -28.22
N SER A 781 16.07 9.02 -27.43
CA SER A 781 15.22 9.59 -26.38
C SER A 781 16.05 10.23 -25.25
N ALA A 782 17.17 9.60 -24.86
CA ALA A 782 18.11 10.18 -23.89
C ALA A 782 18.76 11.47 -24.42
N GLN A 783 19.17 11.50 -25.68
CA GLN A 783 19.69 12.70 -26.35
C GLN A 783 18.62 13.80 -26.46
N ALA A 784 17.36 13.42 -26.69
CA ALA A 784 16.21 14.32 -26.64
C ALA A 784 15.86 14.76 -25.20
N GLY A 785 16.44 14.12 -24.19
CA GLY A 785 16.25 14.43 -22.78
C GLY A 785 14.91 13.97 -22.20
N THR A 786 14.29 12.95 -22.78
CA THR A 786 13.06 12.32 -22.23
C THR A 786 13.37 11.07 -21.40
N VAL A 787 14.60 10.57 -21.44
CA VAL A 787 15.08 9.51 -20.53
C VAL A 787 15.87 10.14 -19.39
N MET A 788 15.48 9.85 -18.16
CA MET A 788 16.06 10.43 -16.94
C MET A 788 16.22 9.36 -15.86
N ALA A 789 17.02 9.65 -14.84
CA ALA A 789 17.21 8.79 -13.68
C ALA A 789 16.11 8.98 -12.64
N TYR A 790 15.76 7.87 -12.01
CA TYR A 790 14.77 7.76 -10.95
C TYR A 790 15.28 6.84 -9.85
N TRP A 791 14.81 7.07 -8.62
CA TRP A 791 14.97 6.13 -7.52
C TRP A 791 13.63 5.61 -7.05
N TYR A 792 13.60 4.40 -6.47
CA TYR A 792 12.38 3.83 -5.91
C TYR A 792 12.22 4.18 -4.44
N ASP A 793 11.19 4.96 -4.14
CA ASP A 793 10.72 5.25 -2.79
C ASP A 793 9.98 4.03 -2.23
N GLU A 794 10.68 3.23 -1.43
CA GLU A 794 10.14 2.02 -0.83
C GLU A 794 9.00 2.29 0.16
N THR A 795 8.98 3.47 0.79
CA THR A 795 7.94 3.88 1.73
C THR A 795 6.69 4.32 0.97
N GLY A 796 6.87 5.20 -0.02
CA GLY A 796 5.77 5.70 -0.87
C GLY A 796 5.35 4.74 -1.99
N LYS A 797 6.06 3.60 -2.16
CA LYS A 797 5.89 2.62 -3.25
C LYS A 797 5.81 3.28 -4.64
N LYS A 798 6.71 4.24 -4.90
CA LYS A 798 6.68 5.07 -6.13
C LYS A 798 8.08 5.40 -6.65
N TRP A 799 8.18 5.70 -7.94
CA TRP A 799 9.41 6.17 -8.57
C TRP A 799 9.53 7.69 -8.44
N ALA A 800 10.63 8.16 -7.85
CA ALA A 800 10.90 9.57 -7.62
C ALA A 800 12.00 10.08 -8.58
N PHE A 801 11.73 11.25 -9.16
CA PHE A 801 12.56 11.86 -10.21
C PHE A 801 13.91 12.37 -9.66
N MET A 802 15.00 12.04 -10.36
CA MET A 802 16.36 12.51 -10.02
C MET A 802 17.01 13.34 -11.13
N GLY A 803 16.40 13.38 -12.32
CA GLY A 803 16.99 14.05 -13.48
C GLY A 803 18.21 13.32 -14.00
N GLY A 804 19.34 14.01 -14.11
CA GLY A 804 20.61 13.45 -14.61
C GLY A 804 21.00 14.01 -15.98
N THR A 805 22.27 13.84 -16.31
CA THR A 805 22.87 14.35 -17.56
C THR A 805 23.29 13.19 -18.44
N TYR A 806 22.78 13.15 -19.67
CA TYR A 806 23.22 12.20 -20.68
C TYR A 806 24.56 12.64 -21.28
N ASP A 807 25.55 11.76 -21.24
CA ASP A 807 26.82 11.90 -21.93
C ASP A 807 26.87 10.96 -23.14
N GLN A 808 26.93 11.55 -24.33
CA GLN A 808 26.96 10.83 -25.60
C GLN A 808 28.26 10.04 -25.83
N GLN A 809 29.38 10.45 -25.19
CA GLN A 809 30.65 9.75 -25.34
C GLN A 809 30.65 8.43 -24.57
N SER A 810 30.22 8.48 -23.30
CA SER A 810 30.15 7.30 -22.44
C SER A 810 28.83 6.53 -22.57
N ASN A 811 27.82 7.09 -23.23
CA ASN A 811 26.45 6.58 -23.29
C ASN A 811 25.84 6.35 -21.89
N THR A 812 26.12 7.25 -20.94
CA THR A 812 25.59 7.15 -19.58
C THR A 812 24.70 8.33 -19.23
N ILE A 813 23.72 8.11 -18.35
CA ILE A 813 23.07 9.17 -17.60
C ILE A 813 23.69 9.20 -16.21
N THR A 814 24.28 10.35 -15.86
CA THR A 814 24.90 10.57 -14.55
C THR A 814 24.01 11.46 -13.69
N PHE A 815 23.75 11.04 -12.45
CA PHE A 815 22.98 11.80 -11.45
C PHE A 815 23.68 11.76 -10.08
N THR A 816 23.26 12.63 -9.17
CA THR A 816 23.81 12.70 -7.80
C THR A 816 22.78 12.20 -6.79
N THR A 817 23.26 11.50 -5.76
CA THR A 817 22.46 10.94 -4.67
C THR A 817 23.19 11.13 -3.33
N SER A 818 22.44 11.12 -2.24
CA SER A 818 22.96 11.13 -0.87
C SER A 818 22.73 9.83 -0.12
N HIS A 819 22.12 8.84 -0.75
CA HIS A 819 21.85 7.51 -0.21
C HIS A 819 22.00 6.48 -1.33
N PHE A 820 21.97 5.20 -0.98
CA PHE A 820 21.78 4.11 -1.94
C PHE A 820 20.36 3.57 -1.86
N SER A 821 19.85 3.08 -2.99
CA SER A 821 18.49 2.60 -3.21
C SER A 821 18.46 1.80 -4.51
N GLN A 822 17.26 1.49 -5.01
CA GLN A 822 17.05 1.01 -6.36
C GLN A 822 16.96 2.19 -7.32
N TYR A 823 17.74 2.17 -8.40
CA TYR A 823 17.77 3.21 -9.41
C TYR A 823 17.46 2.65 -10.79
N ALA A 824 16.79 3.46 -11.62
CA ALA A 824 16.41 3.10 -12.97
C ALA A 824 16.49 4.30 -13.91
N LEU A 825 16.64 4.02 -15.20
CA LEU A 825 16.39 4.99 -16.26
C LEU A 825 14.96 4.81 -16.76
N LEU A 826 14.14 5.86 -16.67
CA LEU A 826 12.76 5.86 -17.17
C LEU A 826 12.60 6.90 -18.28
N GLU A 827 11.81 6.55 -19.28
CA GLU A 827 11.38 7.42 -20.37
C GLU A 827 10.02 8.06 -20.04
N ALA A 828 9.96 9.39 -20.14
CA ALA A 828 8.72 10.13 -20.11
C ALA A 828 7.98 9.98 -21.45
N THR A 829 6.83 9.30 -21.41
CA THR A 829 5.99 8.98 -22.58
C THR A 829 4.72 9.82 -22.68
N CYS A 830 4.41 10.64 -21.67
CA CYS A 830 3.33 11.62 -21.76
C CYS A 830 3.56 12.60 -22.92
N SER A 831 2.59 12.69 -23.83
CA SER A 831 2.62 13.61 -24.97
C SER A 831 1.27 14.28 -25.11
N PHE A 832 1.28 15.55 -25.51
CA PHE A 832 0.10 16.29 -25.95
C PHE A 832 0.25 16.58 -27.44
N ASP A 833 -0.86 16.62 -28.18
CA ASP A 833 -0.84 16.80 -29.63
C ASP A 833 -0.33 18.20 -30.01
N ASP A 834 -0.69 19.21 -29.21
CA ASP A 834 -0.36 20.62 -29.43
C ASP A 834 1.08 21.02 -29.03
N ILE A 835 1.87 20.08 -28.52
CA ILE A 835 3.30 20.28 -28.26
C ILE A 835 4.18 19.53 -29.28
N ASP A 836 3.60 18.86 -30.28
CA ASP A 836 4.39 18.27 -31.35
C ASP A 836 5.08 19.37 -32.18
N GLY A 837 6.39 19.22 -32.40
CA GLY A 837 7.24 20.28 -32.97
C GLY A 837 7.42 21.55 -32.11
N HIS A 838 6.78 21.65 -30.94
CA HIS A 838 6.89 22.81 -30.06
C HIS A 838 8.23 22.82 -29.30
N TRP A 839 8.87 23.98 -29.19
CA TRP A 839 10.21 24.13 -28.60
C TRP A 839 10.31 23.68 -27.13
N ALA A 840 9.19 23.72 -26.39
CA ALA A 840 9.09 23.31 -24.98
C ALA A 840 8.65 21.84 -24.78
N ARG A 841 8.55 21.05 -25.87
CA ARG A 841 8.00 19.69 -25.83
C ARG A 841 8.62 18.82 -24.75
N LYS A 842 9.96 18.77 -24.71
CA LYS A 842 10.72 17.93 -23.78
C LYS A 842 10.36 18.26 -22.33
N GLU A 843 10.47 19.52 -21.95
CA GLU A 843 10.26 19.97 -20.58
C GLU A 843 8.81 19.74 -20.13
N ILE A 844 7.85 19.98 -21.02
CA ILE A 844 6.43 19.70 -20.77
C ILE A 844 6.20 18.20 -20.58
N ALA A 845 6.73 17.34 -21.46
CA ALA A 845 6.58 15.90 -21.38
C ALA A 845 7.14 15.33 -20.07
N VAL A 846 8.36 15.76 -19.69
CA VAL A 846 8.97 15.33 -18.43
C VAL A 846 8.18 15.83 -17.23
N MET A 847 7.79 17.10 -17.19
CA MET A 847 7.01 17.61 -16.06
C MET A 847 5.62 16.98 -15.95
N ALA A 848 4.99 16.64 -17.08
CA ALA A 848 3.69 15.96 -17.10
C ALA A 848 3.79 14.50 -16.63
N ALA A 849 4.78 13.75 -17.13
CA ALA A 849 5.00 12.36 -16.71
C ALA A 849 5.33 12.20 -15.22
N ASN A 850 5.83 13.27 -14.59
CA ASN A 850 6.09 13.33 -13.15
C ASN A 850 4.96 14.00 -12.34
N GLY A 851 3.82 14.32 -12.96
CA GLY A 851 2.65 14.89 -12.29
C GLY A 851 2.80 16.34 -11.82
N TYR A 852 3.86 17.06 -12.22
CA TYR A 852 4.06 18.46 -11.85
C TYR A 852 3.19 19.42 -12.64
N VAL A 853 2.87 19.07 -13.90
CA VAL A 853 1.92 19.81 -14.73
C VAL A 853 0.86 18.88 -15.31
N ALA A 854 -0.31 19.44 -15.59
CA ALA A 854 -1.40 18.76 -16.26
C ALA A 854 -1.76 19.48 -17.56
N GLY A 855 -2.25 18.73 -18.54
CA GLY A 855 -2.89 19.29 -19.73
C GLY A 855 -4.22 19.97 -19.38
N VAL A 856 -4.73 20.78 -20.30
CA VAL A 856 -6.10 21.32 -20.19
C VAL A 856 -7.15 20.23 -20.45
N ASN A 857 -6.73 19.13 -21.08
CA ASN A 857 -7.45 17.86 -21.20
C ASN A 857 -6.42 16.73 -21.49
N SER A 858 -6.89 15.52 -21.81
CA SER A 858 -6.03 14.36 -22.07
C SER A 858 -5.09 14.52 -23.27
N ASN A 859 -5.42 15.39 -24.24
CA ASN A 859 -4.71 15.49 -25.52
C ASN A 859 -4.01 16.85 -25.74
N ALA A 860 -4.30 17.88 -24.94
CA ALA A 860 -3.79 19.22 -25.15
C ALA A 860 -3.19 19.85 -23.88
N PHE A 861 -2.07 20.55 -24.03
CA PHE A 861 -1.39 21.29 -22.96
C PHE A 861 -1.69 22.80 -22.95
N SER A 862 -2.00 23.36 -24.11
CA SER A 862 -2.11 24.80 -24.39
C SER A 862 -0.82 25.59 -24.10
N PRO A 863 0.30 25.28 -24.79
CA PRO A 863 1.62 25.82 -24.46
C PRO A 863 1.72 27.35 -24.54
N ASP A 864 1.02 27.97 -25.49
CA ASP A 864 1.09 29.42 -25.74
C ASP A 864 0.08 30.26 -24.94
N VAL A 865 -0.79 29.61 -24.16
CA VAL A 865 -1.73 30.31 -23.27
C VAL A 865 -0.96 30.91 -22.10
N LYS A 866 -1.36 32.12 -21.68
CA LYS A 866 -0.77 32.81 -20.53
C LYS A 866 -1.03 32.01 -19.25
N ILE A 867 0.00 31.80 -18.45
CA ILE A 867 -0.14 31.10 -17.17
C ILE A 867 -0.56 32.07 -16.05
N SER A 868 -1.50 31.65 -15.21
CA SER A 868 -1.92 32.40 -14.03
C SER A 868 -0.88 32.35 -12.91
N ARG A 869 -0.95 33.29 -11.97
CA ARG A 869 -0.10 33.30 -10.76
C ARG A 869 -0.36 32.06 -9.88
N ALA A 870 -1.61 31.62 -9.77
CA ALA A 870 -1.98 30.41 -9.04
C ALA A 870 -1.33 29.15 -9.63
N GLU A 871 -1.47 28.93 -10.95
CA GLU A 871 -0.84 27.78 -11.62
C GLU A 871 0.68 27.78 -11.47
N PHE A 872 1.33 28.93 -11.66
CA PHE A 872 2.78 29.02 -11.52
C PHE A 872 3.24 28.66 -10.10
N VAL A 873 2.58 29.19 -9.07
CA VAL A 873 2.91 28.91 -7.67
C VAL A 873 2.63 27.45 -7.30
N THR A 874 1.54 26.86 -7.80
CA THR A 874 1.25 25.44 -7.57
C THR A 874 2.34 24.53 -8.13
N ILE A 875 2.80 24.79 -9.36
CA ILE A 875 3.88 23.98 -9.95
C ILE A 875 5.18 24.20 -9.16
N LEU A 876 5.51 25.46 -8.84
CA LEU A 876 6.72 25.81 -8.08
C LEU A 876 6.74 25.14 -6.69
N ALA A 877 5.61 25.13 -5.99
CA ALA A 877 5.48 24.49 -4.68
C ALA A 877 5.66 22.98 -4.76
N LYS A 878 5.01 22.33 -5.75
CA LYS A 878 5.12 20.89 -5.99
C LYS A 878 6.55 20.46 -6.30
N ILE A 879 7.25 21.13 -7.22
CA ILE A 879 8.63 20.75 -7.59
C ILE A 879 9.63 21.00 -6.45
N ALA A 880 9.33 21.93 -5.54
CA ALA A 880 10.20 22.25 -4.41
C ALA A 880 9.88 21.46 -3.15
N GLY A 881 8.83 20.62 -3.20
CA GLY A 881 8.33 19.87 -2.04
C GLY A 881 7.96 20.79 -0.89
N LEU A 882 7.37 21.94 -1.18
CA LEU A 882 7.02 22.90 -0.13
C LEU A 882 5.84 22.39 0.67
N THR A 883 6.00 22.39 1.98
CA THR A 883 4.92 22.19 2.94
C THR A 883 4.63 23.53 3.62
N SER A 884 3.36 23.78 3.89
CA SER A 884 2.93 24.83 4.83
C SER A 884 2.78 24.21 6.21
N THR A 885 2.99 25.03 7.24
CA THR A 885 2.27 24.81 8.49
C THR A 885 0.90 25.47 8.35
N PRO A 886 -0.13 25.01 9.06
CA PRO A 886 -1.46 25.56 8.86
C PRO A 886 -1.59 27.03 9.32
N ASP A 887 -0.59 27.53 10.06
CA ASP A 887 -0.38 28.94 10.41
C ASP A 887 0.43 29.74 9.38
N ALA A 888 0.08 29.69 8.09
CA ALA A 888 0.54 30.73 7.17
C ALA A 888 -0.06 32.08 7.61
N THR A 889 0.66 32.83 8.46
CA THR A 889 0.26 34.10 9.11
C THR A 889 -0.31 35.18 8.18
N LYS A 890 -0.16 35.01 6.86
CA LYS A 890 -0.67 35.94 5.86
C LYS A 890 -1.69 35.24 4.95
N HIS A 891 -2.96 35.52 5.20
CA HIS A 891 -4.07 35.13 4.33
C HIS A 891 -4.39 36.22 3.31
N PHE A 892 -4.77 35.80 2.10
CA PHE A 892 -5.26 36.69 1.06
C PHE A 892 -6.76 36.47 0.87
N TYR A 893 -7.55 37.54 0.85
CA TYR A 893 -9.01 37.41 0.75
C TYR A 893 -9.48 36.87 -0.62
N ASP A 894 -8.64 37.00 -1.64
CA ASP A 894 -8.89 36.50 -2.99
C ASP A 894 -8.35 35.08 -3.22
N VAL A 895 -8.02 34.36 -2.14
CA VAL A 895 -7.64 32.93 -2.16
C VAL A 895 -8.64 32.15 -1.28
N PRO A 896 -9.77 31.69 -1.85
CA PRO A 896 -10.78 30.93 -1.11
C PRO A 896 -10.22 29.66 -0.46
N ASP A 897 -10.79 29.22 0.66
CA ASP A 897 -10.35 28.02 1.39
C ASP A 897 -10.47 26.73 0.56
N ASN A 898 -11.46 26.67 -0.34
CA ASN A 898 -11.68 25.53 -1.24
C ASN A 898 -10.97 25.66 -2.60
N ALA A 899 -10.10 26.67 -2.79
CA ALA A 899 -9.39 26.83 -4.05
C ALA A 899 -8.37 25.70 -4.24
N TRP A 900 -8.33 25.10 -5.43
CA TRP A 900 -7.39 24.01 -5.75
C TRP A 900 -5.91 24.38 -5.58
N TYR A 901 -5.58 25.68 -5.59
CA TYR A 901 -4.24 26.22 -5.38
C TYR A 901 -3.98 26.68 -3.94
N ARG A 902 -4.95 26.60 -3.02
CA ARG A 902 -4.86 27.17 -1.67
C ARG A 902 -3.64 26.66 -0.91
N SER A 903 -3.50 25.34 -0.79
CA SER A 903 -2.37 24.70 -0.09
C SER A 903 -1.01 25.10 -0.67
N SER A 904 -0.92 25.24 -2.00
CA SER A 904 0.31 25.65 -2.65
C SER A 904 0.67 27.10 -2.39
N VAL A 905 -0.33 27.99 -2.37
CA VAL A 905 -0.13 29.41 -2.04
C VAL A 905 0.29 29.55 -0.59
N ASP A 906 -0.37 28.85 0.33
CA ASP A 906 -0.05 28.86 1.75
C ASP A 906 1.37 28.34 1.99
N ALA A 907 1.76 27.24 1.35
CA ALA A 907 3.13 26.71 1.42
C ALA A 907 4.16 27.71 0.90
N ALA A 908 3.87 28.39 -0.21
CA ALA A 908 4.76 29.39 -0.78
C ALA A 908 4.84 30.67 0.10
N VAL A 909 3.76 31.07 0.76
CA VAL A 909 3.74 32.20 1.71
C VAL A 909 4.54 31.85 2.96
N TYR A 910 4.25 30.71 3.57
CA TYR A 910 4.94 30.23 4.77
C TYR A 910 6.46 30.13 4.55
N ASN A 911 6.88 29.65 3.38
CA ASN A 911 8.30 29.55 3.03
C ASN A 911 8.93 30.89 2.57
N GLY A 912 8.18 32.00 2.58
CA GLY A 912 8.67 33.33 2.23
C GLY A 912 8.90 33.54 0.73
N ILE A 913 8.32 32.69 -0.12
CA ILE A 913 8.49 32.71 -1.58
C ILE A 913 7.47 33.68 -2.21
N VAL A 914 6.25 33.71 -1.66
CA VAL A 914 5.15 34.57 -2.10
C VAL A 914 4.77 35.56 -1.01
N SER A 915 4.63 36.83 -1.38
CA SER A 915 4.19 37.91 -0.48
C SER A 915 2.88 38.57 -0.92
N GLY A 916 2.23 38.09 -1.98
CA GLY A 916 1.08 38.76 -2.60
C GLY A 916 1.46 39.91 -3.54
N ILE A 917 0.47 40.46 -4.23
CA ILE A 917 0.63 41.68 -5.06
C ILE A 917 0.48 42.96 -4.22
N ASP A 918 -0.18 42.85 -3.06
CA ASP A 918 -0.24 43.88 -2.04
C ASP A 918 -0.38 43.23 -0.64
N LYS A 919 -0.81 44.00 0.36
CA LYS A 919 -0.91 43.51 1.73
C LYS A 919 -1.96 42.39 1.91
N ASP A 920 -3.06 42.41 1.18
CA ASP A 920 -4.18 41.47 1.38
C ASP A 920 -4.61 40.70 0.11
N ARG A 921 -3.99 40.94 -1.05
CA ARG A 921 -4.27 40.22 -2.30
C ARG A 921 -3.13 39.39 -2.84
N PHE A 922 -3.46 38.22 -3.37
CA PHE A 922 -2.59 37.37 -4.17
C PHE A 922 -2.78 37.55 -5.69
N ALA A 923 -4.01 37.84 -6.13
CA ALA A 923 -4.48 37.86 -7.51
C ALA A 923 -4.23 36.53 -8.26
N PRO A 924 -4.93 35.44 -7.90
CA PRO A 924 -4.66 34.10 -8.42
C PRO A 924 -4.82 33.98 -9.96
N ASP A 925 -5.89 34.54 -10.52
CA ASP A 925 -6.21 34.44 -11.95
C ASP A 925 -5.42 35.42 -12.84
N LYS A 926 -4.71 36.38 -12.23
CA LYS A 926 -3.88 37.32 -12.99
C LYS A 926 -2.73 36.55 -13.63
N SER A 927 -2.53 36.76 -14.93
CA SER A 927 -1.34 36.22 -15.61
C SER A 927 -0.06 36.74 -14.96
N ILE A 928 0.90 35.84 -14.71
CA ILE A 928 2.16 36.21 -14.07
C ILE A 928 3.10 36.90 -15.08
N THR A 929 3.76 37.96 -14.63
CA THR A 929 4.82 38.63 -15.40
C THR A 929 6.16 37.92 -15.25
N ARG A 930 7.06 38.10 -16.23
CA ARG A 930 8.40 37.50 -16.20
C ARG A 930 9.25 37.98 -15.01
N GLU A 931 9.10 39.24 -14.59
CA GLU A 931 9.81 39.75 -13.42
C GLU A 931 9.24 39.21 -12.08
N GLU A 932 7.94 38.93 -12.01
CA GLU A 932 7.33 38.25 -10.86
C GLU A 932 7.78 36.78 -10.75
N MET A 933 7.88 36.05 -11.88
CA MET A 933 8.44 34.69 -11.91
C MET A 933 9.87 34.68 -11.37
N ALA A 934 10.72 35.59 -11.87
CA ALA A 934 12.12 35.68 -11.44
C ALA A 934 12.24 35.91 -9.93
N ALA A 935 11.39 36.78 -9.35
CA ALA A 935 11.39 37.03 -7.90
C ALA A 935 10.94 35.84 -7.06
N MET A 936 9.92 35.08 -7.49
CA MET A 936 9.52 33.87 -6.75
C MET A 936 10.61 32.79 -6.81
N ILE A 937 11.21 32.60 -7.99
CA ILE A 937 12.31 31.64 -8.17
C ILE A 937 13.52 32.05 -7.34
N GLU A 938 13.91 33.33 -7.38
CA GLU A 938 15.04 33.83 -6.61
C GLU A 938 14.87 33.58 -5.11
N ARG A 939 13.69 33.88 -4.55
CA ARG A 939 13.41 33.61 -3.13
C ARG A 939 13.51 32.13 -2.79
N LEU A 940 12.95 31.25 -3.63
CA LEU A 940 13.07 29.81 -3.46
C LEU A 940 14.55 29.37 -3.47
N MET A 941 15.31 29.83 -4.46
CA MET A 941 16.72 29.47 -4.61
C MET A 941 17.55 29.97 -3.42
N THR A 942 17.28 31.19 -2.93
CA THR A 942 17.89 31.73 -1.71
C THR A 942 17.51 30.89 -0.48
N LYS A 943 16.23 30.52 -0.33
CA LYS A 943 15.74 29.66 0.77
C LYS A 943 16.42 28.30 0.78
N LYS A 944 16.72 27.72 -0.39
CA LYS A 944 17.43 26.45 -0.55
C LYS A 944 18.97 26.60 -0.49
N GLY A 945 19.49 27.80 -0.25
CA GLY A 945 20.94 28.06 -0.17
C GLY A 945 21.67 27.99 -1.52
N LEU A 946 20.95 28.10 -2.63
CA LEU A 946 21.47 27.96 -3.99
C LEU A 946 21.83 29.31 -4.65
N ASN A 947 21.65 30.41 -3.94
CA ASN A 947 22.02 31.75 -4.37
C ASN A 947 23.22 32.30 -3.59
N THR A 948 24.05 33.06 -4.28
CA THR A 948 25.13 33.86 -3.67
C THR A 948 24.68 35.31 -3.56
N ALA A 949 25.16 36.01 -2.53
CA ALA A 949 24.85 37.43 -2.36
C ALA A 949 25.28 38.22 -3.61
N THR A 950 24.34 38.99 -4.18
CA THR A 950 24.56 39.83 -5.37
C THR A 950 24.10 41.24 -5.05
N ASN A 951 24.94 42.24 -5.31
CA ASN A 951 24.57 43.65 -5.10
C ASN A 951 23.95 44.26 -6.37
N ALA A 952 23.34 45.43 -6.25
CA ALA A 952 22.67 46.11 -7.36
C ALA A 952 23.62 46.54 -8.51
N VAL A 953 24.90 46.81 -8.21
CA VAL A 953 25.88 47.21 -9.23
C VAL A 953 26.22 46.02 -10.13
N ASP A 954 26.49 44.86 -9.52
CA ASP A 954 26.79 43.62 -10.25
C ASP A 954 25.57 43.12 -11.02
N ALA A 955 24.37 43.21 -10.44
CA ALA A 955 23.11 42.89 -11.12
C ALA A 955 22.92 43.75 -12.39
N ASN A 956 23.12 45.07 -12.29
CA ASN A 956 23.00 45.97 -13.45
C ASN A 956 24.05 45.68 -14.52
N LYS A 957 25.30 45.41 -14.12
CA LYS A 957 26.36 45.02 -15.06
C LYS A 957 26.00 43.75 -15.81
N GLN A 958 25.44 42.77 -15.11
CA GLN A 958 25.05 41.49 -15.71
C GLN A 958 23.86 41.62 -16.67
N LEU A 959 22.95 42.55 -16.40
CA LEU A 959 21.77 42.81 -17.21
C LEU A 959 22.01 43.80 -18.36
N ALA A 960 23.20 44.41 -18.45
CA ALA A 960 23.54 45.43 -19.44
C ALA A 960 23.38 44.98 -20.91
N GLY A 961 23.34 43.67 -21.17
CA GLY A 961 23.04 43.11 -22.49
C GLY A 961 21.59 43.25 -22.95
N PHE A 962 20.65 43.57 -22.05
CA PHE A 962 19.23 43.75 -22.39
C PHE A 962 18.88 45.21 -22.67
N LYS A 963 18.25 45.46 -23.82
CA LYS A 963 17.87 46.81 -24.27
C LYS A 963 16.78 47.46 -23.41
N ASP A 964 16.02 46.67 -22.67
CA ASP A 964 14.89 47.10 -21.86
C ASP A 964 15.14 46.98 -20.35
N ILE A 965 16.41 46.97 -19.93
CA ILE A 965 16.81 46.93 -18.51
C ILE A 965 16.12 48.03 -17.68
N ALA A 966 15.93 49.22 -18.26
CA ALA A 966 15.25 50.34 -17.59
C ALA A 966 13.75 50.09 -17.29
N ARG A 967 13.14 49.05 -17.89
CA ARG A 967 11.75 48.66 -17.63
C ARG A 967 11.62 47.65 -16.49
N ILE A 968 12.72 47.07 -16.03
CA ILE A 968 12.74 46.15 -14.89
C ILE A 968 12.43 46.95 -13.64
N SER A 969 11.44 46.51 -12.87
CA SER A 969 11.11 47.15 -11.61
C SER A 969 12.30 47.09 -10.64
N SER A 970 12.51 48.12 -9.82
CA SER A 970 13.69 48.21 -8.94
C SER A 970 13.84 47.00 -8.02
N TRP A 971 12.73 46.47 -7.49
CA TRP A 971 12.69 45.26 -6.66
C TRP A 971 13.03 43.97 -7.42
N ALA A 972 12.93 43.97 -8.75
CA ALA A 972 13.15 42.80 -9.59
C ALA A 972 14.55 42.75 -10.23
N GLN A 973 15.38 43.79 -10.09
CA GLN A 973 16.70 43.82 -10.72
C GLN A 973 17.60 42.65 -10.29
N ILE A 974 17.70 42.39 -8.98
CA ILE A 974 18.49 41.27 -8.45
C ILE A 974 17.88 39.92 -8.85
N PRO A 975 16.57 39.67 -8.65
CA PRO A 975 15.96 38.43 -9.12
C PRO A 975 16.15 38.12 -10.60
N VAL A 976 15.96 39.12 -11.46
CA VAL A 976 16.14 38.95 -12.91
C VAL A 976 17.61 38.69 -13.24
N ALA A 977 18.55 39.41 -12.62
CA ALA A 977 19.97 39.14 -12.79
C ALA A 977 20.32 37.71 -12.38
N GLN A 978 19.89 37.24 -11.22
CA GLN A 978 20.21 35.88 -10.76
C GLN A 978 19.57 34.79 -11.63
N ALA A 979 18.31 34.98 -12.04
CA ALA A 979 17.63 34.05 -12.94
C ALA A 979 18.34 33.94 -14.30
N VAL A 980 18.83 35.06 -14.85
CA VAL A 980 19.63 35.09 -16.09
C VAL A 980 21.01 34.49 -15.88
N GLN A 981 21.68 34.78 -14.75
CA GLN A 981 23.02 34.29 -14.42
C GLN A 981 23.06 32.77 -14.43
N LYS A 982 22.03 32.17 -13.82
CA LYS A 982 21.85 30.72 -13.71
C LYS A 982 21.22 30.08 -14.94
N GLN A 983 20.95 30.88 -15.98
CA GLN A 983 20.31 30.46 -17.23
C GLN A 983 18.91 29.82 -17.03
N LEU A 984 18.26 30.13 -15.91
CA LEU A 984 16.89 29.72 -15.62
C LEU A 984 15.93 30.44 -16.55
N MET A 985 16.17 31.74 -16.79
CA MET A 985 15.42 32.57 -17.72
C MET A 985 16.37 33.19 -18.75
N VAL A 986 15.91 33.29 -19.99
CA VAL A 986 16.63 33.94 -21.10
C VAL A 986 15.78 35.06 -21.69
N GLY A 987 16.42 36.01 -22.38
CA GLY A 987 15.70 37.08 -23.09
C GLY A 987 14.85 36.56 -24.24
N ARG A 988 13.94 37.41 -24.71
CA ARG A 988 13.19 37.22 -25.95
C ARG A 988 13.92 37.94 -27.10
N GLU A 989 13.27 37.97 -28.27
CA GLU A 989 13.76 38.61 -29.49
C GLU A 989 14.21 40.07 -29.27
N ASN A 990 14.99 40.59 -30.22
CA ASN A 990 15.52 41.96 -30.23
C ASN A 990 16.46 42.33 -29.06
N GLY A 991 16.90 41.35 -28.27
CA GLY A 991 17.80 41.55 -27.13
C GLY A 991 17.06 42.15 -25.93
N GLN A 992 15.81 41.75 -25.69
CA GLN A 992 14.97 42.26 -24.61
C GLN A 992 14.67 41.16 -23.58
N PHE A 993 14.54 41.51 -22.30
CA PHE A 993 14.07 40.59 -21.27
C PHE A 993 12.53 40.56 -21.17
N VAL A 994 11.87 41.67 -21.50
CA VAL A 994 10.42 41.89 -21.43
C VAL A 994 9.87 41.67 -20.02
N PRO A 995 10.35 42.42 -19.00
CA PRO A 995 10.09 42.15 -17.58
C PRO A 995 8.60 42.17 -17.20
N ARG A 996 7.86 43.15 -17.72
CA ARG A 996 6.41 43.32 -17.46
C ARG A 996 5.52 42.53 -18.42
N GLY A 997 6.11 41.73 -19.31
CA GLY A 997 5.36 40.85 -20.21
C GLY A 997 4.87 39.60 -19.47
N ASN A 998 3.69 39.12 -19.82
CA ASN A 998 3.13 37.89 -19.26
C ASN A 998 3.84 36.66 -19.84
N ALA A 999 4.00 35.64 -19.00
CA ALA A 999 4.58 34.36 -19.39
C ALA A 999 3.52 33.39 -19.92
N THR A 1000 3.94 32.52 -20.84
CA THR A 1000 3.12 31.38 -21.32
C THR A 1000 3.29 30.15 -20.43
N ARG A 1001 2.36 29.19 -20.53
CA ARG A 1001 2.46 27.89 -19.87
C ARG A 1001 3.74 27.14 -20.27
N ALA A 1002 4.14 27.22 -21.54
CA ALA A 1002 5.40 26.67 -22.03
C ALA A 1002 6.64 27.36 -21.41
N GLU A 1003 6.66 28.69 -21.35
CA GLU A 1003 7.76 29.42 -20.69
C GLU A 1003 7.86 29.03 -19.21
N ALA A 1004 6.74 28.95 -18.49
CA ALA A 1004 6.74 28.52 -17.10
C ALA A 1004 7.22 27.08 -16.93
N ALA A 1005 6.75 26.14 -17.75
CA ALA A 1005 7.19 24.75 -17.69
C ALA A 1005 8.71 24.64 -17.91
N VAL A 1006 9.26 25.32 -18.90
CA VAL A 1006 10.71 25.27 -19.17
C VAL A 1006 11.53 25.88 -18.04
N VAL A 1007 11.08 27.02 -17.49
CA VAL A 1007 11.75 27.66 -16.37
C VAL A 1007 11.69 26.78 -15.12
N LEU A 1008 10.52 26.22 -14.80
CA LEU A 1008 10.33 25.38 -13.62
C LEU A 1008 11.00 24.01 -13.73
N TYR A 1009 11.10 23.44 -14.93
CA TYR A 1009 11.93 22.28 -15.20
C TYR A 1009 13.40 22.57 -14.86
N LYS A 1010 13.93 23.71 -15.31
CA LYS A 1010 15.31 24.11 -14.98
C LYS A 1010 15.49 24.35 -13.48
N VAL A 1011 14.49 24.90 -12.79
CA VAL A 1011 14.50 25.06 -11.33
C VAL A 1011 14.55 23.69 -10.66
N LEU A 1012 13.68 22.75 -11.06
CA LEU A 1012 13.69 21.37 -10.57
C LEU A 1012 15.07 20.72 -10.73
N GLN A 1013 15.72 20.87 -11.90
CA GLN A 1013 17.08 20.37 -12.13
C GLN A 1013 18.16 21.03 -11.25
N LYS A 1014 17.91 22.19 -10.62
CA LYS A 1014 18.84 22.81 -9.66
C LYS A 1014 18.56 22.40 -8.22
N LEU A 1015 17.35 21.94 -7.93
CA LEU A 1015 16.95 21.48 -6.59
C LEU A 1015 17.40 20.05 -6.30
N LEU A 1016 17.56 19.26 -7.36
CA LEU A 1016 18.19 17.95 -7.39
C LEU A 1016 19.71 18.10 -7.43
#